data_AF-A0A3D9KHT3-F1
#
_entry.id   AF-A0A3D9KHT3-F1
#
_cell.length_a   1.000
_cell.length_b   1.000
_cell.length_c   1.000
_cell.angle_alpha   90.00
_cell.angle_beta   90.00
_cell.angle_gamma   90.00
#
_symmetry.space_group_name_H-M   'P 1'
#
loop_
_entity.id
_entity.type
_entity.pdbx_description
1 polymer ?
#
loop_
_entity_poly.entity_id
_entity_poly.type
_entity_poly.pdbx_seq_one_letter_code
_entity_poly.pdbx_strand_id
1 'polypeptide(L)'
;MQNINAAKDWENLQVLERGRTASRAYFVPFPEAGAALGYDRGSSPWFKSLNGVWKFKYAVGPELAPEKFYEEGYAIGAWDDIRVPGLWQLQGYGSPHYTDLDYPIPVDPPHVPNDNPTGCYVREFELPESWDGRQIALKFDGVDSAFHVWVNGQFVGYSQGSRLTSEFDVSPFAVAGVNRLAVRVYQWSDGSYLEDQDMWWLSGIFRDVYLVAEPATVRIFDYRVVTELVNSYRDAVLNVSVSLAGSAVAGRVALRLLDVDGSEVAVAESAVDGGNMDFAVPVRSPELWSAENPALYHLTLELFDGEERLVEAVAQRVGFRQIEVQDGVFLVNGKAILLKGVNRHDHHPDTGRTVSLATMRQDVLMMKQHNINAVRTAHYPNDPRFYDLCDEYGLYVMEETDLETHGFEPLGNISRLSDDPQWKDAYVDRMRRMVERDKNHPSVLFWSLGNESGFGCNFRAMSDWCKQADPTRLIHYEEDREAEVCDVVSTMYSSVEKMAGFGKLEDHPKPHVLCEFAHAMGNGPGGLKEYFETFDAYRRLQGGFVWEWIDHGLTFRKRNGCIDYAYGGDYGDEPNNGNFVIDGLVRPDRTPSPGLIEYKKIIEPVRVHHLGDNRVRIENRYDFLTLDHLSASWSLAVGGRPVKSGLLVLPRIAPGESAELEVPCGELGSGSGEEKWLNVSFALKADQPWAQAGHEVAWAQFLLREANLQEALVGSEAKLQAVEGNGAVESLSCSEEGRRIIVGNAEFRAALEASRPGLGCWTANGKTLTLGGPRLNFWRAPIDNDMYVVADWRKAHLDKLTERVDGFRWERLGESAIRASWTSRIAPPEHDWGFRCETSYTLTGSGLIVIDVHGVPIGKPPAMLPKIGLQLELPGDAEHVEWYGRGPWENYSDSKQAGKFGVYAKTVDELFTRYVYPQENGNRTDVRWMSVTDGAGIGLLAAGAPTLEFSARRYTDRDLEKAKHESDLEPREFITLNLDYRQNGLGSNSCGPAQLPPYAVGSEEFRFRILLAPYLAGNHAPNRLSLRMAAEAAQWTKGE
;
A
#
# COMPACT_ATOMS: atom_id res chain seq x y z
N MET A 1 37.03 -43.93 16.06
CA MET A 1 36.44 -42.66 16.52
C MET A 1 36.70 -41.63 15.43
N GLN A 2 35.82 -41.55 14.43
CA GLN A 2 35.84 -40.45 13.47
C GLN A 2 35.17 -39.27 14.17
N ASN A 3 35.91 -38.19 14.39
CA ASN A 3 35.33 -36.90 14.75
C ASN A 3 34.37 -36.54 13.61
N ILE A 4 33.06 -36.58 13.87
CA ILE A 4 32.09 -35.75 13.16
C ILE A 4 32.38 -34.31 13.64
N ASN A 5 33.56 -33.78 13.30
CA ASN A 5 33.74 -32.34 13.26
C ASN A 5 32.77 -31.89 12.18
N ALA A 6 31.74 -31.17 12.61
CA ALA A 6 30.66 -30.64 11.79
C ALA A 6 31.19 -30.14 10.44
N ALA A 7 30.73 -30.76 9.35
CA ALA A 7 30.80 -30.08 8.07
C ALA A 7 30.01 -28.78 8.25
N LYS A 8 30.60 -27.64 7.89
CA LYS A 8 29.90 -26.35 7.84
C LYS A 8 28.90 -26.42 6.68
N ASP A 9 27.80 -27.14 6.87
CA ASP A 9 26.78 -27.36 5.85
C ASP A 9 26.19 -26.02 5.36
N TRP A 10 26.18 -25.00 6.22
CA TRP A 10 25.72 -23.63 5.93
C TRP A 10 26.72 -22.77 5.12
N GLU A 11 27.83 -23.34 4.66
CA GLU A 11 28.81 -22.68 3.76
C GLU A 11 29.18 -23.62 2.60
N ASN A 12 28.27 -24.51 2.19
CA ASN A 12 28.57 -25.57 1.25
C ASN A 12 27.45 -25.76 0.22
N LEU A 13 27.65 -25.18 -0.96
CA LEU A 13 26.73 -25.25 -2.10
C LEU A 13 26.35 -26.67 -2.55
N GLN A 14 27.12 -27.70 -2.15
CA GLN A 14 26.80 -29.09 -2.42
C GLN A 14 25.80 -29.69 -1.41
N VAL A 15 25.38 -28.93 -0.40
CA VAL A 15 24.52 -29.37 0.70
C VAL A 15 23.39 -28.35 0.91
N LEU A 16 22.35 -28.42 0.09
CA LEU A 16 21.13 -27.62 0.29
C LEU A 16 20.23 -28.19 1.41
N GLU A 17 20.34 -29.49 1.64
CA GLU A 17 19.56 -30.24 2.61
C GLU A 17 20.28 -31.51 3.06
N ARG A 18 19.85 -32.06 4.20
CA ARG A 18 20.10 -33.44 4.62
C ARG A 18 18.84 -34.00 5.25
N GLY A 19 18.38 -35.16 4.80
CA GLY A 19 17.24 -35.86 5.42
C GLY A 19 15.87 -35.16 5.24
N ARG A 20 15.81 -34.06 4.48
CA ARG A 20 14.55 -33.42 4.11
C ARG A 20 13.80 -34.31 3.11
N THR A 21 12.49 -34.40 3.24
CA THR A 21 11.65 -35.16 2.31
C THR A 21 11.42 -34.36 1.04
N ALA A 22 11.08 -35.04 -0.05
CA ALA A 22 10.68 -34.35 -1.28
C ALA A 22 9.47 -33.42 -1.04
N SER A 23 9.47 -32.28 -1.74
CA SER A 23 8.38 -31.30 -1.71
C SER A 23 7.09 -31.90 -2.26
N ARG A 24 5.97 -31.51 -1.67
CA ARG A 24 4.61 -31.97 -1.98
C ARG A 24 3.59 -30.88 -1.64
N ALA A 25 2.36 -31.04 -2.11
CA ALA A 25 1.26 -30.12 -1.83
C ALA A 25 1.04 -29.95 -0.32
N TYR A 26 0.59 -28.77 0.09
CA TYR A 26 0.30 -28.48 1.48
C TYR A 26 -1.05 -29.06 1.93
N PHE A 27 -1.04 -30.09 2.77
CA PHE A 27 -2.25 -30.65 3.37
C PHE A 27 -2.00 -31.32 4.72
N VAL A 28 -3.10 -31.60 5.43
CA VAL A 28 -3.13 -32.42 6.65
C VAL A 28 -4.17 -33.54 6.46
N PRO A 29 -3.82 -34.81 6.77
CA PRO A 29 -4.73 -35.94 6.63
C PRO A 29 -5.77 -35.97 7.75
N PHE A 30 -6.94 -36.53 7.44
CA PHE A 30 -8.07 -36.70 8.35
C PHE A 30 -8.60 -38.14 8.32
N PRO A 31 -9.28 -38.60 9.38
CA PRO A 31 -9.87 -39.94 9.43
C PRO A 31 -11.04 -40.12 8.45
N GLU A 32 -11.72 -39.05 8.06
CA GLU A 32 -12.87 -39.07 7.15
C GLU A 32 -13.05 -37.74 6.41
N ALA A 33 -13.74 -37.80 5.26
CA ALA A 33 -13.96 -36.65 4.38
C ALA A 33 -14.72 -35.50 5.07
N GLY A 34 -15.72 -35.82 5.89
CA GLY A 34 -16.52 -34.81 6.60
C GLY A 34 -15.68 -33.93 7.54
N ALA A 35 -14.66 -34.50 8.18
CA ALA A 35 -13.72 -33.75 9.01
C ALA A 35 -12.76 -32.91 8.15
N ALA A 36 -12.28 -33.46 7.03
CA ALA A 36 -11.37 -32.76 6.12
C ALA A 36 -12.00 -31.49 5.51
N LEU A 37 -13.31 -31.51 5.23
CA LEU A 37 -14.06 -30.36 4.71
C LEU A 37 -14.13 -29.16 5.65
N GLY A 38 -13.73 -29.31 6.92
CA GLY A 38 -13.59 -28.19 7.84
C GLY A 38 -12.37 -27.30 7.54
N TYR A 39 -11.39 -27.78 6.78
CA TYR A 39 -10.11 -27.11 6.47
C TYR A 39 -9.31 -26.62 7.69
N ASP A 40 -9.75 -26.94 8.90
CA ASP A 40 -9.04 -26.66 10.14
C ASP A 40 -8.09 -27.82 10.46
N ARG A 41 -6.81 -27.64 10.12
CA ARG A 41 -5.76 -28.61 10.47
C ARG A 41 -5.71 -28.95 11.97
N GLY A 42 -6.10 -28.02 12.85
CA GLY A 42 -6.11 -28.22 14.29
C GLY A 42 -7.17 -29.22 14.77
N SER A 43 -8.18 -29.48 13.94
CA SER A 43 -9.23 -30.47 14.22
C SER A 43 -8.84 -31.90 13.84
N SER A 44 -7.77 -32.10 13.05
CA SER A 44 -7.29 -33.44 12.73
C SER A 44 -6.66 -34.11 13.95
N PRO A 45 -7.05 -35.35 14.31
CA PRO A 45 -6.39 -36.12 15.36
C PRO A 45 -4.95 -36.52 15.01
N TRP A 46 -4.53 -36.26 13.76
CA TRP A 46 -3.21 -36.58 13.23
C TRP A 46 -2.33 -35.34 13.02
N PHE A 47 -2.77 -34.19 13.54
CA PHE A 47 -1.99 -32.97 13.59
C PHE A 47 -1.62 -32.63 15.04
N LYS A 48 -0.37 -32.19 15.25
CA LYS A 48 0.06 -31.67 16.55
C LYS A 48 0.95 -30.45 16.36
N SER A 49 0.47 -29.29 16.80
CA SER A 49 1.32 -28.10 16.83
C SER A 49 2.44 -28.23 17.87
N LEU A 50 3.64 -27.81 17.48
CA LEU A 50 4.80 -27.62 18.35
C LEU A 50 5.08 -26.14 18.61
N ASN A 51 4.16 -25.24 18.25
CA ASN A 51 4.23 -23.83 18.61
C ASN A 51 4.08 -23.65 20.14
N GLY A 52 4.56 -22.52 20.64
CA GLY A 52 4.52 -22.14 22.05
C GLY A 52 5.91 -21.82 22.59
N VAL A 53 6.13 -22.08 23.86
CA VAL A 53 7.41 -21.79 24.52
C VAL A 53 8.40 -22.92 24.30
N TRP A 54 9.63 -22.57 23.97
CA TRP A 54 10.79 -23.47 23.81
C TRP A 54 11.92 -22.97 24.70
N LYS A 55 12.80 -23.89 25.14
CA LYS A 55 14.06 -23.52 25.77
C LYS A 55 15.01 -22.98 24.73
N PHE A 56 15.69 -21.88 25.04
CA PHE A 56 16.50 -21.15 24.09
C PHE A 56 17.85 -20.75 24.64
N LYS A 57 18.87 -20.86 23.80
CA LYS A 57 20.20 -20.32 24.06
C LYS A 57 20.74 -19.62 22.83
N TYR A 58 21.05 -18.34 23.01
CA TYR A 58 21.72 -17.52 22.01
C TYR A 58 23.24 -17.58 22.16
N ALA A 59 23.95 -17.66 21.03
CA ALA A 59 25.40 -17.51 20.92
C ALA A 59 25.73 -16.57 19.76
N VAL A 60 26.85 -15.86 19.85
CA VAL A 60 27.30 -14.90 18.80
C VAL A 60 27.92 -15.60 17.58
N GLY A 61 28.17 -16.90 17.66
CA GLY A 61 28.79 -17.70 16.60
C GLY A 61 28.48 -19.20 16.75
N PRO A 62 28.47 -19.99 15.67
CA PRO A 62 28.20 -21.43 15.70
C PRO A 62 29.16 -22.20 16.61
N GLU A 63 30.44 -21.82 16.60
CA GLU A 63 31.51 -22.45 17.37
C GLU A 63 31.42 -22.14 18.87
N LEU A 64 30.66 -21.10 19.24
CA LEU A 64 30.40 -20.71 20.63
C LEU A 64 29.06 -21.22 21.14
N ALA A 65 28.21 -21.76 20.26
CA ALA A 65 26.96 -22.38 20.63
C ALA A 65 27.21 -23.70 21.38
N PRO A 66 26.34 -24.10 22.32
CA PRO A 66 26.55 -25.34 23.07
C PRO A 66 26.58 -26.56 22.15
N GLU A 67 27.73 -27.25 22.09
CA GLU A 67 28.00 -28.29 21.08
C GLU A 67 27.03 -29.47 21.16
N LYS A 68 26.75 -29.95 22.39
CA LYS A 68 26.00 -31.19 22.69
C LYS A 68 24.58 -30.98 23.19
N PHE A 69 24.00 -29.80 22.97
CA PHE A 69 22.68 -29.44 23.51
C PHE A 69 21.53 -30.35 23.06
N TYR A 70 21.72 -31.09 21.95
CA TYR A 70 20.77 -32.03 21.41
C TYR A 70 20.69 -33.36 22.18
N GLU A 71 21.72 -33.71 22.98
CA GLU A 71 21.73 -34.97 23.76
C GLU A 71 20.58 -34.99 24.79
N GLU A 72 19.89 -36.12 24.94
CA GLU A 72 18.69 -36.26 25.80
C GLU A 72 18.92 -35.81 27.26
N GLY A 73 20.09 -36.10 27.82
CA GLY A 73 20.46 -35.75 29.19
C GLY A 73 21.06 -34.34 29.36
N TYR A 74 21.20 -33.55 28.28
CA TYR A 74 21.82 -32.24 28.37
C TYR A 74 20.94 -31.28 29.20
N ALA A 75 21.52 -30.69 30.24
CA ALA A 75 20.79 -29.81 31.16
C ALA A 75 20.45 -28.45 30.53
N ILE A 76 19.16 -28.18 30.35
CA ILE A 76 18.61 -26.94 29.78
C ILE A 76 17.81 -26.11 30.79
N GLY A 77 17.74 -26.53 32.05
CA GLY A 77 16.89 -25.87 33.05
C GLY A 77 17.25 -24.40 33.33
N ALA A 78 18.50 -24.01 33.06
CA ALA A 78 18.98 -22.63 33.18
C ALA A 78 18.90 -21.82 31.87
N TRP A 79 18.33 -22.39 30.81
CA TRP A 79 18.11 -21.69 29.55
C TRP A 79 16.88 -20.81 29.64
N ASP A 80 16.92 -19.73 28.88
CA ASP A 80 15.80 -18.81 28.74
C ASP A 80 14.65 -19.49 27.98
N ASP A 81 13.48 -18.88 28.07
CA ASP A 81 12.29 -19.28 27.31
C ASP A 81 12.13 -18.35 26.10
N ILE A 82 11.79 -18.91 24.94
CA ILE A 82 11.47 -18.16 23.72
C ILE A 82 10.15 -18.63 23.13
N ARG A 83 9.41 -17.73 22.47
CA ARG A 83 8.18 -18.09 21.75
C ARG A 83 8.52 -18.51 20.32
N VAL A 84 7.90 -19.61 19.90
CA VAL A 84 7.94 -20.16 18.53
C VAL A 84 6.51 -20.27 18.00
N PRO A 85 6.18 -19.77 16.80
CA PRO A 85 7.07 -18.98 15.94
C PRO A 85 7.42 -17.61 16.54
N GLY A 86 8.57 -17.08 16.12
CA GLY A 86 9.00 -15.73 16.44
C GLY A 86 10.46 -15.47 16.06
N LEU A 87 10.77 -14.22 15.75
CA LEU A 87 12.11 -13.74 15.44
C LEU A 87 12.83 -13.39 16.75
N TRP A 88 14.09 -13.83 16.93
CA TRP A 88 14.76 -13.66 18.22
C TRP A 88 15.15 -12.20 18.51
N GLN A 89 15.35 -11.40 17.46
CA GLN A 89 15.65 -9.96 17.55
C GLN A 89 14.54 -9.18 18.25
N LEU A 90 13.29 -9.60 18.00
CA LEU A 90 12.10 -9.00 18.61
C LEU A 90 11.76 -9.62 19.98
N GLN A 91 12.59 -10.57 20.45
CA GLN A 91 12.47 -11.24 21.74
C GLN A 91 13.69 -10.98 22.64
N GLY A 92 14.54 -10.02 22.28
CA GLY A 92 15.63 -9.51 23.13
C GLY A 92 17.02 -10.09 22.85
N TYR A 93 17.22 -10.81 21.74
CA TYR A 93 18.52 -11.40 21.38
C TYR A 93 19.06 -10.80 20.07
N GLY A 94 20.35 -10.48 20.00
CA GLY A 94 20.88 -9.78 18.83
C GLY A 94 20.22 -8.42 18.62
N SER A 95 20.15 -7.96 17.38
CA SER A 95 19.53 -6.69 17.00
C SER A 95 18.92 -6.79 15.60
N PRO A 96 17.76 -6.16 15.32
CA PRO A 96 17.31 -5.90 13.97
C PRO A 96 18.38 -5.14 13.17
N HIS A 97 18.45 -5.40 11.87
CA HIS A 97 19.30 -4.68 10.92
C HIS A 97 18.49 -4.47 9.65
N TYR A 98 18.38 -3.24 9.15
CA TYR A 98 17.73 -2.97 7.87
C TYR A 98 18.74 -2.46 6.84
N THR A 99 18.76 -3.10 5.68
CA THR A 99 19.39 -2.61 4.46
C THR A 99 18.43 -2.86 3.30
N ASP A 100 18.55 -2.04 2.26
CA ASP A 100 17.87 -2.20 0.97
C ASP A 100 18.68 -3.21 0.14
N LEU A 101 19.65 -2.74 -0.63
CA LEU A 101 20.48 -3.59 -1.50
C LEU A 101 21.82 -4.02 -0.90
N ASP A 102 22.28 -3.45 0.22
CA ASP A 102 23.59 -3.79 0.78
C ASP A 102 23.52 -5.06 1.64
N TYR A 103 24.32 -6.08 1.34
CA TYR A 103 24.52 -7.18 2.29
C TYR A 103 25.08 -6.64 3.64
N PRO A 104 24.49 -7.02 4.79
CA PRO A 104 25.01 -6.64 6.11
C PRO A 104 26.27 -7.43 6.51
N ILE A 105 26.76 -8.31 5.63
CA ILE A 105 27.95 -9.14 5.81
C ILE A 105 28.95 -8.93 4.66
N PRO A 106 30.25 -9.21 4.85
CA PRO A 106 31.22 -9.20 3.77
C PRO A 106 30.83 -10.15 2.63
N VAL A 107 30.84 -9.66 1.39
CA VAL A 107 30.45 -10.43 0.21
C VAL A 107 31.60 -11.33 -0.27
N ASP A 108 31.58 -12.61 0.13
CA ASP A 108 32.51 -13.66 -0.32
C ASP A 108 31.80 -15.02 -0.50
N PRO A 109 30.83 -15.17 -1.43
CA PRO A 109 30.04 -16.39 -1.55
C PRO A 109 30.91 -17.62 -1.88
N PRO A 110 30.66 -18.80 -1.27
CA PRO A 110 29.55 -19.12 -0.36
C PRO A 110 29.89 -18.92 1.14
N HIS A 111 30.97 -18.21 1.48
CA HIS A 111 31.44 -18.05 2.85
C HIS A 111 30.65 -16.98 3.61
N VAL A 112 30.43 -17.18 4.90
CA VAL A 112 29.78 -16.23 5.80
C VAL A 112 30.69 -15.92 7.01
N PRO A 113 30.40 -14.86 7.80
CA PRO A 113 31.22 -14.54 8.97
C PRO A 113 31.23 -15.66 10.03
N ASN A 114 32.33 -15.77 10.79
CA ASN A 114 32.33 -16.60 12.01
C ASN A 114 31.49 -15.98 13.13
N ASP A 115 31.40 -14.64 13.18
CA ASP A 115 30.47 -13.89 14.03
C ASP A 115 29.05 -14.00 13.42
N ASN A 116 28.52 -15.21 13.47
CA ASN A 116 27.23 -15.59 12.90
C ASN A 116 26.27 -15.98 14.04
N PRO A 117 25.35 -15.07 14.43
CA PRO A 117 24.39 -15.32 15.48
C PRO A 117 23.69 -16.68 15.33
N THR A 118 23.73 -17.46 16.40
CA THR A 118 23.25 -18.85 16.41
C THR A 118 22.27 -19.06 17.55
N GLY A 119 21.07 -19.52 17.23
CA GLY A 119 20.01 -19.85 18.17
C GLY A 119 19.87 -21.36 18.37
N CYS A 120 20.05 -21.85 19.59
CA CYS A 120 19.76 -23.25 19.95
C CYS A 120 18.40 -23.34 20.66
N TYR A 121 17.49 -24.11 20.09
CA TYR A 121 16.13 -24.33 20.59
C TYR A 121 15.97 -25.76 21.06
N VAL A 122 15.28 -25.97 22.19
CA VAL A 122 14.91 -27.30 22.69
C VAL A 122 13.47 -27.30 23.15
N ARG A 123 12.72 -28.32 22.73
CA ARG A 123 11.36 -28.57 23.20
C ARG A 123 11.12 -30.04 23.42
N GLU A 124 10.50 -30.35 24.55
CA GLU A 124 9.91 -31.66 24.79
C GLU A 124 8.48 -31.70 24.26
N PHE A 125 8.10 -32.84 23.70
CA PHE A 125 6.74 -33.07 23.22
C PHE A 125 6.35 -34.53 23.43
N GLU A 126 5.07 -34.77 23.64
CA GLU A 126 4.54 -36.12 23.79
C GLU A 126 3.79 -36.55 22.53
N LEU A 127 4.13 -37.75 22.03
CA LEU A 127 3.40 -38.38 20.94
C LEU A 127 2.13 -39.08 21.48
N PRO A 128 0.95 -38.83 20.88
CA PRO A 128 -0.26 -39.56 21.25
C PRO A 128 -0.11 -41.07 21.01
N GLU A 129 -0.66 -41.91 21.90
CA GLU A 129 -0.66 -43.37 21.71
C GLU A 129 -1.35 -43.79 20.39
N SER A 130 -2.34 -43.02 19.92
CA SER A 130 -3.03 -43.25 18.64
C SER A 130 -2.14 -43.06 17.41
N TRP A 131 -0.91 -42.59 17.57
CA TRP A 131 0.07 -42.43 16.50
C TRP A 131 1.06 -43.60 16.43
N ASP A 132 0.96 -44.58 17.34
CA ASP A 132 1.83 -45.77 17.29
C ASP A 132 1.71 -46.50 15.95
N GLY A 133 2.86 -46.86 15.38
CA GLY A 133 2.95 -47.47 14.05
C GLY A 133 2.60 -46.57 12.86
N ARG A 134 2.35 -45.27 13.06
CA ARG A 134 2.17 -44.28 11.98
C ARG A 134 3.51 -43.68 11.53
N GLN A 135 3.53 -43.14 10.32
CA GLN A 135 4.64 -42.33 9.84
C GLN A 135 4.48 -40.90 10.36
N ILE A 136 5.53 -40.35 10.96
CA ILE A 136 5.50 -39.03 11.62
C ILE A 136 6.39 -38.08 10.83
N ALA A 137 5.76 -37.06 10.25
CA ALA A 137 6.45 -35.96 9.58
C ALA A 137 6.58 -34.77 10.54
N LEU A 138 7.79 -34.24 10.68
CA LEU A 138 8.08 -32.97 11.35
C LEU A 138 8.20 -31.87 10.30
N LYS A 139 7.35 -30.85 10.38
CA LYS A 139 7.34 -29.73 9.44
C LYS A 139 7.71 -28.42 10.12
N PHE A 140 8.55 -27.64 9.42
CA PHE A 140 8.84 -26.26 9.71
C PHE A 140 8.38 -25.43 8.51
N ASP A 141 7.40 -24.55 8.68
CA ASP A 141 6.89 -23.71 7.57
C ASP A 141 7.82 -22.52 7.24
N GLY A 142 8.84 -22.25 8.07
CA GLY A 142 9.84 -21.22 7.83
C GLY A 142 10.83 -21.03 8.98
N VAL A 143 12.12 -21.09 8.67
CA VAL A 143 13.25 -20.93 9.59
C VAL A 143 14.33 -20.11 8.91
N ASP A 144 14.71 -18.98 9.49
CA ASP A 144 15.66 -18.04 8.91
C ASP A 144 17.03 -18.12 9.62
N SER A 145 18.17 -18.40 8.94
CA SER A 145 18.31 -18.64 7.49
C SER A 145 18.59 -20.10 7.10
N ALA A 146 19.20 -20.86 8.01
CA ALA A 146 19.44 -22.30 7.86
C ALA A 146 19.46 -23.00 9.22
N PHE A 147 19.21 -24.30 9.24
CA PHE A 147 19.15 -25.02 10.51
C PHE A 147 19.49 -26.50 10.43
N HIS A 148 20.00 -27.02 11.55
CA HIS A 148 20.11 -28.45 11.83
C HIS A 148 19.07 -28.89 12.86
N VAL A 149 18.58 -30.12 12.74
CA VAL A 149 17.54 -30.69 13.60
C VAL A 149 17.92 -32.07 14.14
N TRP A 150 17.59 -32.31 15.41
CA TRP A 150 17.78 -33.57 16.11
C TRP A 150 16.51 -33.96 16.88
N VAL A 151 16.24 -35.26 16.93
CA VAL A 151 15.19 -35.85 17.77
C VAL A 151 15.82 -36.92 18.64
N ASN A 152 15.60 -36.84 19.95
CA ASN A 152 16.13 -37.78 20.95
C ASN A 152 17.65 -38.00 20.81
N GLY A 153 18.41 -36.90 20.68
CA GLY A 153 19.87 -36.93 20.52
C GLY A 153 20.39 -37.40 19.16
N GLN A 154 19.52 -37.84 18.25
CA GLN A 154 19.89 -38.34 16.93
C GLN A 154 19.71 -37.26 15.87
N PHE A 155 20.69 -37.18 14.95
CA PHE A 155 20.66 -36.23 13.86
C PHE A 155 19.59 -36.62 12.84
N VAL A 156 18.64 -35.71 12.60
CA VAL A 156 17.56 -35.90 11.63
C VAL A 156 17.92 -35.24 10.30
N GLY A 157 18.41 -34.01 10.32
CA GLY A 157 18.66 -33.30 9.06
C GLY A 157 19.17 -31.87 9.14
N TYR A 158 19.31 -31.28 7.94
CA TYR A 158 19.71 -29.90 7.66
C TYR A 158 18.80 -29.32 6.56
N SER A 159 18.51 -28.02 6.59
CA SER A 159 17.84 -27.31 5.49
C SER A 159 18.19 -25.81 5.47
N GLN A 160 18.14 -25.23 4.28
CA GLN A 160 18.10 -23.79 4.01
C GLN A 160 16.93 -23.40 3.10
N GLY A 161 16.78 -22.11 2.78
CA GLY A 161 15.65 -21.53 2.05
C GLY A 161 14.52 -21.18 3.01
N SER A 162 14.59 -19.98 3.56
CA SER A 162 13.95 -19.62 4.82
C SER A 162 12.43 -19.49 4.75
N ARG A 163 11.90 -19.07 3.60
CA ARG A 163 10.47 -18.86 3.37
C ARG A 163 9.75 -20.09 2.80
N LEU A 164 10.44 -21.21 2.74
CA LEU A 164 9.96 -22.47 2.16
C LEU A 164 9.82 -23.54 3.25
N THR A 165 8.78 -24.37 3.16
CA THR A 165 8.56 -25.46 4.12
C THR A 165 9.69 -26.50 4.05
N SER A 166 10.11 -26.99 5.22
CA SER A 166 11.04 -28.11 5.37
C SER A 166 10.38 -29.23 6.18
N GLU A 167 10.31 -30.42 5.57
CA GLU A 167 9.68 -31.60 6.14
C GLU A 167 10.70 -32.72 6.34
N PHE A 168 10.64 -33.41 7.48
CA PHE A 168 11.52 -34.52 7.84
C PHE A 168 10.72 -35.71 8.34
N ASP A 169 11.07 -36.92 7.90
CA ASP A 169 10.52 -38.15 8.50
C ASP A 169 11.22 -38.42 9.83
N VAL A 170 10.48 -38.24 10.93
CA VAL A 170 10.99 -38.44 12.30
C VAL A 170 10.58 -39.79 12.90
N SER A 171 9.86 -40.63 12.17
CA SER A 171 9.41 -41.95 12.63
C SER A 171 10.55 -42.85 13.15
N PRO A 172 11.75 -42.89 12.51
CA PRO A 172 12.86 -43.71 13.00
C PRO A 172 13.50 -43.22 14.31
N PHE A 173 13.23 -41.98 14.70
CA PHE A 173 13.89 -41.28 15.79
C PHE A 173 12.97 -41.06 17.00
N ALA A 174 11.67 -40.94 16.74
CA ALA A 174 10.67 -40.70 17.75
C ALA A 174 10.28 -42.00 18.48
N VAL A 175 9.92 -41.87 19.76
CA VAL A 175 9.51 -42.97 20.63
C VAL A 175 8.13 -42.69 21.23
N ALA A 176 7.44 -43.72 21.71
CA ALA A 176 6.19 -43.53 22.46
C ALA A 176 6.44 -42.69 23.73
N GLY A 177 5.51 -41.78 24.05
CA GLY A 177 5.63 -40.86 25.18
C GLY A 177 6.44 -39.61 24.88
N VAL A 178 7.28 -39.18 25.82
CA VAL A 178 8.02 -37.91 25.76
C VAL A 178 9.23 -38.04 24.84
N ASN A 179 9.34 -37.08 23.91
CA ASN A 179 10.42 -36.92 22.96
C ASN A 179 11.06 -35.54 23.12
N ARG A 180 12.33 -35.42 22.76
CA ARG A 180 13.08 -34.17 22.79
C ARG A 180 13.46 -33.74 21.37
N LEU A 181 12.96 -32.59 20.94
CA LEU A 181 13.35 -31.91 19.71
C LEU A 181 14.39 -30.84 20.03
N ALA A 182 15.50 -30.85 19.29
CA ALA A 182 16.54 -29.83 19.36
C ALA A 182 16.82 -29.27 17.97
N VAL A 183 16.93 -27.94 17.86
CA VAL A 183 17.15 -27.23 16.60
C VAL A 183 18.25 -26.21 16.79
N ARG A 184 19.22 -26.15 15.87
CA ARG A 184 20.23 -25.10 15.82
C ARG A 184 20.03 -24.28 14.56
N VAL A 185 19.75 -22.99 14.72
CA VAL A 185 19.48 -22.04 13.64
C VAL A 185 20.66 -21.07 13.51
N TYR A 186 21.08 -20.82 12.28
CA TYR A 186 22.16 -19.89 11.93
C TYR A 186 21.55 -18.67 11.23
N GLN A 187 21.99 -17.47 11.59
CA GLN A 187 21.54 -16.25 10.95
C GLN A 187 22.06 -16.12 9.52
N TRP A 188 23.32 -16.46 9.29
CA TRP A 188 23.95 -16.43 7.98
C TRP A 188 24.24 -17.83 7.45
N SER A 189 23.93 -18.07 6.18
CA SER A 189 24.32 -19.26 5.42
C SER A 189 24.67 -18.89 3.98
N ASP A 190 25.17 -19.83 3.17
CA ASP A 190 25.30 -19.62 1.72
C ASP A 190 23.95 -19.25 1.07
N GLY A 191 22.84 -19.73 1.62
CA GLY A 191 21.49 -19.35 1.22
C GLY A 191 21.16 -17.87 1.43
N SER A 192 21.81 -17.17 2.37
CA SER A 192 21.59 -15.74 2.63
C SER A 192 21.99 -14.84 1.46
N TYR A 193 22.91 -15.29 0.60
CA TYR A 193 23.24 -14.58 -0.65
C TYR A 193 22.14 -14.64 -1.72
N LEU A 194 21.05 -15.38 -1.44
CA LEU A 194 19.86 -15.47 -2.29
C LEU A 194 18.62 -14.89 -1.60
N GLU A 195 18.79 -14.22 -0.45
CA GLU A 195 17.70 -13.69 0.39
C GLU A 195 17.99 -12.24 0.77
N ASP A 196 18.43 -11.45 -0.22
CA ASP A 196 18.84 -10.04 -0.11
C ASP A 196 17.70 -9.09 -0.51
N GLN A 197 16.50 -9.33 0.03
CA GLN A 197 15.34 -8.48 -0.19
C GLN A 197 15.46 -7.15 0.59
N ASP A 198 14.89 -6.07 0.05
CA ASP A 198 14.70 -4.78 0.74
C ASP A 198 13.73 -4.92 1.93
N MET A 199 14.26 -5.42 3.06
CA MET A 199 13.51 -5.69 4.29
C MET A 199 14.44 -5.79 5.51
N TRP A 200 13.85 -5.96 6.69
CA TRP A 200 14.62 -6.25 7.89
C TRP A 200 15.35 -7.60 7.85
N TRP A 201 16.64 -7.63 8.17
CA TRP A 201 17.37 -8.85 8.52
C TRP A 201 17.04 -9.29 9.95
N LEU A 202 16.27 -10.36 10.05
CA LEU A 202 15.80 -10.96 11.30
C LEU A 202 15.97 -12.48 11.19
N SER A 203 16.00 -13.22 12.31
CA SER A 203 16.26 -14.67 12.24
C SER A 203 15.55 -15.45 13.33
N GLY A 204 15.45 -16.76 13.13
CA GLY A 204 14.79 -17.69 14.02
C GLY A 204 13.71 -18.53 13.34
N ILE A 205 12.99 -19.30 14.15
CA ILE A 205 11.87 -20.12 13.70
C ILE A 205 10.64 -19.21 13.61
N PHE A 206 10.43 -18.56 12.46
CA PHE A 206 9.49 -17.45 12.33
C PHE A 206 8.11 -17.84 11.79
N ARG A 207 7.95 -19.08 11.31
CA ARG A 207 6.66 -19.71 10.96
C ARG A 207 6.45 -21.02 11.74
N ASP A 208 5.26 -21.60 11.58
CA ASP A 208 4.77 -22.69 12.43
C ASP A 208 5.65 -23.95 12.37
N VAL A 209 5.72 -24.65 13.52
CA VAL A 209 6.32 -25.98 13.66
C VAL A 209 5.26 -26.96 14.12
N TYR A 210 5.17 -28.12 13.48
CA TYR A 210 4.15 -29.12 13.81
C TYR A 210 4.54 -30.52 13.35
N LEU A 211 3.82 -31.51 13.88
CA LEU A 211 3.88 -32.89 13.47
C LEU A 211 2.60 -33.28 12.71
N VAL A 212 2.76 -34.13 11.71
CA VAL A 212 1.67 -34.79 10.99
C VAL A 212 1.87 -36.29 11.04
N ALA A 213 0.83 -37.05 11.38
CA ALA A 213 0.85 -38.51 11.44
C ALA A 213 0.07 -39.16 10.29
N GLU A 214 0.79 -39.84 9.41
CA GLU A 214 0.25 -40.47 8.23
C GLU A 214 0.22 -42.00 8.39
N PRO A 215 -0.69 -42.73 7.71
CA PRO A 215 -0.65 -44.19 7.73
C PRO A 215 0.67 -44.72 7.17
N ALA A 216 1.28 -45.71 7.82
CA ALA A 216 2.55 -46.30 7.36
C ALA A 216 2.38 -47.32 6.21
N THR A 217 1.20 -47.92 6.09
CA THR A 217 0.91 -48.98 5.11
C THR A 217 0.71 -48.43 3.70
N VAL A 218 -0.22 -47.49 3.54
CA VAL A 218 -0.49 -46.74 2.32
C VAL A 218 -1.05 -45.35 2.70
N ARG A 219 -0.50 -44.31 2.09
CA ARG A 219 -0.91 -42.92 2.30
C ARG A 219 -0.85 -42.12 1.00
N ILE A 220 -1.55 -41.01 0.97
CA ILE A 220 -1.40 -39.96 -0.02
C ILE A 220 -0.09 -39.22 0.28
N PHE A 221 0.88 -39.36 -0.63
CA PHE A 221 2.12 -38.59 -0.53
C PHE A 221 1.92 -37.18 -1.09
N ASP A 222 1.39 -37.09 -2.30
CA ASP A 222 1.16 -35.83 -3.01
C ASP A 222 -0.06 -35.93 -3.93
N TYR A 223 -0.63 -34.80 -4.32
CA TYR A 223 -1.62 -34.75 -5.37
C TYR A 223 -1.57 -33.42 -6.14
N ARG A 224 -2.01 -33.47 -7.40
CA ARG A 224 -2.08 -32.32 -8.29
C ARG A 224 -3.47 -32.21 -8.90
N VAL A 225 -4.04 -31.01 -8.87
CA VAL A 225 -5.34 -30.68 -9.46
C VAL A 225 -5.13 -29.76 -10.65
N VAL A 226 -5.68 -30.13 -11.80
CA VAL A 226 -5.69 -29.32 -13.01
C VAL A 226 -7.11 -29.25 -13.57
N THR A 227 -7.61 -28.04 -13.78
CA THR A 227 -8.91 -27.80 -14.43
C THR A 227 -8.69 -27.37 -15.87
N GLU A 228 -9.15 -28.18 -16.82
CA GLU A 228 -9.09 -27.84 -18.25
C GLU A 228 -10.48 -27.37 -18.70
N LEU A 229 -10.59 -26.14 -19.20
CA LEU A 229 -11.85 -25.61 -19.71
C LEU A 229 -12.01 -25.97 -21.20
N VAL A 230 -13.13 -26.58 -21.55
CA VAL A 230 -13.42 -27.11 -22.89
C VAL A 230 -14.74 -26.53 -23.43
N ASN A 231 -15.02 -26.77 -24.71
CA ASN A 231 -16.23 -26.28 -25.38
C ASN A 231 -16.42 -24.76 -25.24
N SER A 232 -15.35 -23.99 -25.50
CA SER A 232 -15.33 -22.53 -25.36
C SER A 232 -15.66 -22.08 -23.94
N TYR A 233 -14.90 -22.57 -22.96
CA TYR A 233 -15.02 -22.21 -21.55
C TYR A 233 -16.32 -22.62 -20.86
N ARG A 234 -17.14 -23.43 -21.51
CA ARG A 234 -18.46 -23.82 -21.00
C ARG A 234 -18.41 -25.03 -20.10
N ASP A 235 -17.62 -26.04 -20.45
CA ASP A 235 -17.51 -27.27 -19.65
C ASP A 235 -16.05 -27.42 -19.18
N ALA A 236 -15.79 -28.35 -18.27
CA ALA A 236 -14.45 -28.62 -17.80
C ALA A 236 -14.15 -30.11 -17.69
N VAL A 237 -12.86 -30.44 -17.68
CA VAL A 237 -12.35 -31.72 -17.20
C VAL A 237 -11.49 -31.44 -15.96
N LEU A 238 -11.86 -32.05 -14.84
CA LEU A 238 -11.06 -32.05 -13.62
C LEU A 238 -10.08 -33.21 -13.69
N ASN A 239 -8.80 -32.89 -13.87
CA ASN A 239 -7.71 -33.86 -13.86
C ASN A 239 -7.07 -33.87 -12.47
N VAL A 240 -7.02 -35.04 -11.84
CA VAL A 240 -6.39 -35.22 -10.52
C VAL A 240 -5.37 -36.34 -10.58
N SER A 241 -4.11 -36.00 -10.37
CA SER A 241 -3.02 -36.96 -10.22
C SER A 241 -2.73 -37.16 -8.73
N VAL A 242 -2.68 -38.41 -8.28
CA VAL A 242 -2.43 -38.78 -6.88
C VAL A 242 -1.20 -39.67 -6.81
N SER A 243 -0.24 -39.30 -5.97
CA SER A 243 0.93 -40.11 -5.64
C SER A 243 0.76 -40.73 -4.26
N LEU A 244 1.01 -42.03 -4.17
CA LEU A 244 0.84 -42.85 -2.98
C LEU A 244 2.20 -43.39 -2.51
N ALA A 245 2.39 -43.48 -1.20
CA ALA A 245 3.57 -44.06 -0.57
C ALA A 245 3.19 -44.96 0.60
N GLY A 246 4.08 -45.88 0.98
CA GLY A 246 3.89 -46.76 2.14
C GLY A 246 4.51 -48.15 1.95
N SER A 247 4.47 -48.97 2.98
CA SER A 247 5.05 -50.32 2.95
C SER A 247 4.26 -51.32 2.10
N ALA A 248 2.98 -51.05 1.82
CA ALA A 248 2.07 -51.93 1.09
C ALA A 248 1.03 -51.10 0.33
N VAL A 249 1.46 -50.49 -0.79
CA VAL A 249 0.60 -49.64 -1.65
C VAL A 249 -0.41 -50.51 -2.39
N ALA A 250 -1.62 -50.62 -1.84
CA ALA A 250 -2.77 -51.36 -2.36
C ALA A 250 -4.08 -50.82 -1.78
N GLY A 251 -5.21 -51.10 -2.42
CA GLY A 251 -6.55 -50.64 -2.01
C GLY A 251 -7.25 -49.86 -3.12
N ARG A 252 -7.93 -48.75 -2.78
CA ARG A 252 -8.56 -47.85 -3.77
C ARG A 252 -8.60 -46.40 -3.30
N VAL A 253 -8.64 -45.47 -4.24
CA VAL A 253 -8.88 -44.03 -3.97
C VAL A 253 -10.26 -43.67 -4.51
N ALA A 254 -11.09 -43.04 -3.67
CA ALA A 254 -12.36 -42.44 -4.07
C ALA A 254 -12.23 -40.92 -4.06
N LEU A 255 -12.69 -40.31 -5.13
CA LEU A 255 -12.70 -38.88 -5.38
C LEU A 255 -14.15 -38.40 -5.39
N ARG A 256 -14.45 -37.35 -4.62
CA ARG A 256 -15.75 -36.65 -4.70
C ARG A 256 -15.51 -35.17 -4.90
N LEU A 257 -16.23 -34.59 -5.87
CA LEU A 257 -16.30 -33.15 -6.08
C LEU A 257 -17.66 -32.68 -5.58
N LEU A 258 -17.66 -31.73 -4.67
CA LEU A 258 -18.85 -31.12 -4.07
C LEU A 258 -18.92 -29.65 -4.46
N ASP A 259 -20.13 -29.11 -4.63
CA ASP A 259 -20.34 -27.66 -4.74
C ASP A 259 -20.25 -26.97 -3.37
N VAL A 260 -20.44 -25.64 -3.36
CA VAL A 260 -20.35 -24.80 -2.15
C VAL A 260 -21.39 -25.16 -1.07
N ASP A 261 -22.53 -25.74 -1.47
CA ASP A 261 -23.58 -26.19 -0.55
C ASP A 261 -23.32 -27.61 -0.03
N GLY A 262 -22.24 -28.26 -0.49
CA GLY A 262 -21.86 -29.62 -0.15
C GLY A 262 -22.60 -30.69 -0.98
N SER A 263 -23.28 -30.31 -2.06
CA SER A 263 -23.95 -31.26 -2.95
C SER A 263 -22.95 -31.91 -3.89
N GLU A 264 -23.14 -33.20 -4.15
CA GLU A 264 -22.25 -33.97 -5.01
C GLU A 264 -22.41 -33.58 -6.49
N VAL A 265 -21.30 -33.15 -7.10
CA VAL A 265 -21.20 -32.75 -8.51
C VAL A 265 -20.68 -33.90 -9.35
N ALA A 266 -19.66 -34.60 -8.85
CA ALA A 266 -19.07 -35.74 -9.52
C ALA A 266 -18.36 -36.69 -8.54
N VAL A 267 -18.30 -37.97 -8.92
CA VAL A 267 -17.59 -39.02 -8.18
C VAL A 267 -16.79 -39.85 -9.16
N ALA A 268 -15.59 -40.24 -8.73
CA ALA A 268 -14.78 -41.25 -9.41
C ALA A 268 -14.11 -42.13 -8.36
N GLU A 269 -13.84 -43.38 -8.70
CA GLU A 269 -13.02 -44.27 -7.88
C GLU A 269 -12.16 -45.17 -8.76
N SER A 270 -11.00 -45.55 -8.25
CA SER A 270 -10.11 -46.46 -8.94
C SER A 270 -9.32 -47.29 -7.94
N ALA A 271 -9.07 -48.55 -8.29
CA ALA A 271 -8.19 -49.42 -7.52
C ALA A 271 -6.74 -48.93 -7.65
N VAL A 272 -5.97 -49.05 -6.57
CA VAL A 272 -4.55 -48.68 -6.54
C VAL A 272 -3.77 -49.63 -7.44
N ASP A 273 -3.21 -49.11 -8.52
CA ASP A 273 -2.35 -49.81 -9.48
C ASP A 273 -0.98 -49.11 -9.56
N GLY A 274 -0.11 -49.43 -8.61
CA GLY A 274 1.19 -48.76 -8.44
C GLY A 274 1.14 -47.53 -7.54
N GLY A 275 2.22 -46.75 -7.54
CA GLY A 275 2.39 -45.58 -6.67
C GLY A 275 1.79 -44.28 -7.21
N ASN A 276 1.31 -44.23 -8.45
CA ASN A 276 0.74 -43.03 -9.06
C ASN A 276 -0.56 -43.38 -9.78
N MET A 277 -1.56 -42.51 -9.69
CA MET A 277 -2.88 -42.70 -10.25
C MET A 277 -3.41 -41.39 -10.84
N ASP A 278 -4.18 -41.48 -11.92
CA ASP A 278 -4.80 -40.32 -12.58
C ASP A 278 -6.32 -40.48 -12.70
N PHE A 279 -7.03 -39.40 -12.42
CA PHE A 279 -8.47 -39.26 -12.63
C PHE A 279 -8.75 -38.16 -13.65
N ALA A 280 -9.70 -38.38 -14.54
CA ALA A 280 -10.22 -37.38 -15.47
C ALA A 280 -11.75 -37.34 -15.35
N VAL A 281 -12.27 -36.30 -14.70
CA VAL A 281 -13.68 -36.20 -14.34
C VAL A 281 -14.35 -35.06 -15.12
N PRO A 282 -15.29 -35.35 -16.03
CA PRO A 282 -15.99 -34.30 -16.78
C PRO A 282 -16.99 -33.55 -15.88
N VAL A 283 -16.96 -32.23 -15.94
CA VAL A 283 -17.86 -31.33 -15.20
C VAL A 283 -18.57 -30.42 -16.19
N ARG A 284 -19.90 -30.45 -16.19
CA ARG A 284 -20.71 -29.64 -17.13
C ARG A 284 -21.03 -28.30 -16.53
N SER A 285 -20.74 -27.23 -17.27
CA SER A 285 -21.11 -25.86 -16.87
C SER A 285 -20.73 -25.52 -15.42
N PRO A 286 -19.46 -25.74 -15.00
CA PRO A 286 -19.03 -25.35 -13.67
C PRO A 286 -19.09 -23.83 -13.50
N GLU A 287 -19.30 -23.38 -12.27
CA GLU A 287 -19.06 -21.98 -11.92
C GLU A 287 -17.55 -21.72 -11.95
N LEU A 288 -17.15 -20.70 -12.72
CA LEU A 288 -15.74 -20.38 -12.90
C LEU A 288 -15.22 -19.49 -11.77
N TRP A 289 -14.01 -19.78 -11.32
CA TRP A 289 -13.29 -18.98 -10.34
C TRP A 289 -12.68 -17.73 -10.99
N SER A 290 -12.81 -16.60 -10.31
CA SER A 290 -12.15 -15.32 -10.63
C SER A 290 -12.01 -14.49 -9.36
N ALA A 291 -11.23 -13.40 -9.40
CA ALA A 291 -11.15 -12.47 -8.26
C ALA A 291 -12.49 -11.77 -7.95
N GLU A 292 -13.41 -11.71 -8.92
CA GLU A 292 -14.73 -11.09 -8.74
C GLU A 292 -15.77 -12.09 -8.22
N ASN A 293 -15.71 -13.34 -8.70
CA ASN A 293 -16.54 -14.46 -8.29
C ASN A 293 -15.64 -15.64 -7.89
N PRO A 294 -15.22 -15.74 -6.60
CA PRO A 294 -14.34 -16.80 -6.13
C PRO A 294 -15.10 -18.11 -5.91
N ALA A 295 -15.72 -18.65 -6.96
CA ALA A 295 -16.47 -19.90 -6.90
C ALA A 295 -15.50 -21.07 -6.63
N LEU A 296 -15.72 -21.77 -5.51
CA LEU A 296 -14.89 -22.88 -5.05
C LEU A 296 -15.73 -24.13 -4.86
N TYR A 297 -15.24 -25.23 -5.41
CA TYR A 297 -15.72 -26.58 -5.17
C TYR A 297 -14.84 -27.26 -4.12
N HIS A 298 -15.39 -28.27 -3.46
CA HIS A 298 -14.66 -29.07 -2.48
C HIS A 298 -14.33 -30.45 -3.07
N LEU A 299 -13.05 -30.72 -3.28
CA LEU A 299 -12.55 -32.02 -3.70
C LEU A 299 -12.12 -32.82 -2.48
N THR A 300 -12.71 -33.99 -2.26
CA THR A 300 -12.25 -34.93 -1.23
C THR A 300 -11.59 -36.13 -1.88
N LEU A 301 -10.42 -36.52 -1.38
CA LEU A 301 -9.75 -37.78 -1.73
C LEU A 301 -9.80 -38.69 -0.51
N GLU A 302 -10.46 -39.84 -0.64
CA GLU A 302 -10.63 -40.86 0.39
C GLU A 302 -9.82 -42.10 -0.01
N LEU A 303 -8.80 -42.45 0.77
CA LEU A 303 -7.92 -43.60 0.53
C LEU A 303 -8.35 -44.79 1.39
N PHE A 304 -8.67 -45.90 0.71
CA PHE A 304 -8.99 -47.18 1.33
C PHE A 304 -7.81 -48.14 1.15
N ASP A 305 -7.49 -48.92 2.19
CA ASP A 305 -6.45 -49.95 2.13
C ASP A 305 -6.94 -51.23 1.42
N GLY A 306 -6.05 -52.22 1.27
CA GLY A 306 -6.38 -53.52 0.66
C GLY A 306 -7.41 -54.37 1.43
N GLU A 307 -7.79 -53.95 2.64
CA GLU A 307 -8.88 -54.54 3.43
C GLU A 307 -10.17 -53.70 3.34
N GLU A 308 -10.23 -52.74 2.41
CA GLU A 308 -11.36 -51.82 2.19
C GLU A 308 -11.69 -50.92 3.39
N ARG A 309 -10.71 -50.63 4.25
CA ARG A 309 -10.86 -49.67 5.35
C ARG A 309 -10.39 -48.30 4.91
N LEU A 310 -11.17 -47.27 5.22
CA LEU A 310 -10.73 -45.88 5.07
C LEU A 310 -9.56 -45.61 6.02
N VAL A 311 -8.40 -45.25 5.46
CA VAL A 311 -7.17 -45.01 6.23
C VAL A 311 -6.76 -43.55 6.26
N GLU A 312 -7.22 -42.76 5.29
CA GLU A 312 -6.89 -41.34 5.14
C GLU A 312 -7.91 -40.64 4.25
N ALA A 313 -8.24 -39.40 4.60
CA ALA A 313 -8.99 -38.48 3.76
C ALA A 313 -8.33 -37.10 3.75
N VAL A 314 -8.34 -36.42 2.60
CA VAL A 314 -7.89 -35.03 2.44
C VAL A 314 -8.94 -34.22 1.68
N ALA A 315 -8.95 -32.90 1.88
CA ALA A 315 -9.82 -31.98 1.16
C ALA A 315 -9.02 -30.86 0.51
N GLN A 316 -9.38 -30.51 -0.73
CA GLN A 316 -8.78 -29.45 -1.52
C GLN A 316 -9.89 -28.53 -2.05
N ARG A 317 -9.69 -27.21 -1.97
CA ARG A 317 -10.55 -26.25 -2.67
C ARG A 317 -10.15 -26.20 -4.15
N VAL A 318 -11.13 -26.25 -5.04
CA VAL A 318 -10.92 -26.28 -6.49
C VAL A 318 -11.68 -25.11 -7.13
N GLY A 319 -10.95 -24.22 -7.79
CA GLY A 319 -11.53 -23.17 -8.63
C GLY A 319 -11.35 -23.52 -10.10
N PHE A 320 -12.45 -23.68 -10.84
CA PHE A 320 -12.39 -23.91 -12.28
C PHE A 320 -11.98 -22.63 -12.99
N ARG A 321 -10.75 -22.59 -13.51
CA ARG A 321 -10.23 -21.44 -14.25
C ARG A 321 -9.18 -21.86 -15.28
N GLN A 322 -9.01 -21.05 -16.31
CA GLN A 322 -7.94 -21.22 -17.30
C GLN A 322 -7.20 -19.90 -17.54
N ILE A 323 -5.89 -20.00 -17.69
CA ILE A 323 -4.99 -18.88 -18.00
C ILE A 323 -4.28 -19.22 -19.30
N GLU A 324 -4.19 -18.25 -20.20
CA GLU A 324 -3.47 -18.40 -21.47
C GLU A 324 -2.96 -17.06 -21.99
N VAL A 325 -1.92 -17.08 -22.82
CA VAL A 325 -1.46 -15.92 -23.57
C VAL A 325 -1.90 -16.05 -25.02
N GLN A 326 -2.63 -15.05 -25.52
CA GLN A 326 -3.10 -15.00 -26.89
C GLN A 326 -3.05 -13.56 -27.42
N ASP A 327 -2.52 -13.38 -28.63
CA ASP A 327 -2.53 -12.09 -29.35
C ASP A 327 -1.98 -10.92 -28.50
N GLY A 328 -0.86 -11.14 -27.79
CA GLY A 328 -0.19 -10.10 -27.00
C GLY A 328 -0.83 -9.77 -25.65
N VAL A 329 -1.82 -10.54 -25.21
CA VAL A 329 -2.45 -10.41 -23.88
C VAL A 329 -2.53 -11.74 -23.16
N PHE A 330 -2.52 -11.73 -21.83
CA PHE A 330 -2.97 -12.88 -21.05
C PHE A 330 -4.47 -12.80 -20.77
N LEU A 331 -5.11 -13.96 -20.74
CA LEU A 331 -6.54 -14.13 -20.53
C LEU A 331 -6.78 -14.94 -19.26
N VAL A 332 -7.83 -14.59 -18.52
CA VAL A 332 -8.44 -15.44 -17.49
C VAL A 332 -9.82 -15.81 -17.98
N ASN A 333 -10.11 -17.10 -18.14
CA ASN A 333 -11.39 -17.61 -18.64
C ASN A 333 -11.81 -16.96 -19.98
N GLY A 334 -10.85 -16.75 -20.88
CA GLY A 334 -11.07 -16.12 -22.19
C GLY A 334 -11.20 -14.59 -22.19
N LYS A 335 -11.00 -13.93 -21.04
CA LYS A 335 -11.09 -12.46 -20.90
C LYS A 335 -9.73 -11.86 -20.54
N ALA A 336 -9.31 -10.84 -21.29
CA ALA A 336 -8.14 -10.04 -20.91
C ALA A 336 -8.52 -9.15 -19.71
N ILE A 337 -7.87 -9.38 -18.57
CA ILE A 337 -8.12 -8.63 -17.33
C ILE A 337 -7.06 -7.55 -17.12
N LEU A 338 -7.37 -6.59 -16.25
CA LEU A 338 -6.42 -5.58 -15.77
C LEU A 338 -6.01 -5.89 -14.32
N LEU A 339 -4.71 -6.03 -14.06
CA LEU A 339 -4.18 -6.19 -12.70
C LEU A 339 -4.18 -4.85 -11.98
N LYS A 340 -4.92 -4.81 -10.88
CA LYS A 340 -5.04 -3.69 -9.94
C LYS A 340 -4.44 -4.17 -8.61
N GLY A 341 -3.13 -4.37 -8.62
CA GLY A 341 -2.44 -5.11 -7.58
C GLY A 341 -1.62 -4.27 -6.62
N VAL A 342 -1.13 -4.93 -5.57
CA VAL A 342 -0.13 -4.42 -4.63
C VAL A 342 0.95 -5.48 -4.36
N ASN A 343 2.19 -5.05 -4.16
CA ASN A 343 3.23 -5.88 -3.56
C ASN A 343 2.93 -6.01 -2.06
N ARG A 344 3.18 -7.19 -1.48
CA ARG A 344 2.96 -7.44 -0.06
C ARG A 344 4.06 -8.31 0.52
N HIS A 345 4.83 -7.72 1.43
CA HIS A 345 5.67 -8.44 2.38
C HIS A 345 4.89 -9.00 3.58
N ASP A 346 5.38 -10.09 4.17
CA ASP A 346 4.94 -10.56 5.48
C ASP A 346 5.52 -9.63 6.56
N HIS A 347 4.76 -8.63 7.02
CA HIS A 347 5.20 -7.74 8.10
C HIS A 347 4.15 -7.54 9.20
N HIS A 348 4.60 -7.45 10.45
CA HIS A 348 3.81 -7.02 11.60
C HIS A 348 4.71 -6.18 12.53
N PRO A 349 4.25 -5.02 13.01
CA PRO A 349 5.12 -4.08 13.73
C PRO A 349 5.72 -4.68 15.01
N ASP A 350 5.01 -5.58 15.69
CA ASP A 350 5.49 -6.20 16.94
C ASP A 350 6.21 -7.55 16.75
N THR A 351 6.02 -8.22 15.61
CA THR A 351 6.46 -9.61 15.41
C THR A 351 7.23 -9.83 14.11
N GLY A 352 7.53 -8.76 13.37
CA GLY A 352 8.24 -8.79 12.10
C GLY A 352 7.54 -9.72 11.11
N ARG A 353 8.29 -10.63 10.50
CA ARG A 353 7.78 -11.62 9.54
C ARG A 353 6.90 -12.73 10.13
N THR A 354 6.74 -12.79 11.45
CA THR A 354 5.77 -13.71 12.06
C THR A 354 4.37 -13.08 12.04
N VAL A 355 3.69 -13.24 10.90
CA VAL A 355 2.33 -12.71 10.67
C VAL A 355 1.26 -13.75 11.01
N SER A 356 0.23 -13.34 11.74
CA SER A 356 -0.87 -14.26 12.12
C SER A 356 -1.88 -14.45 10.99
N LEU A 357 -2.60 -15.57 10.98
CA LEU A 357 -3.70 -15.81 10.03
C LEU A 357 -4.78 -14.72 10.09
N ALA A 358 -5.08 -14.20 11.28
CA ALA A 358 -6.04 -13.11 11.45
C ALA A 358 -5.55 -11.81 10.81
N THR A 359 -4.25 -11.51 10.92
CA THR A 359 -3.61 -10.36 10.29
C THR A 359 -3.60 -10.51 8.77
N MET A 360 -3.23 -11.67 8.24
CA MET A 360 -3.29 -11.95 6.80
C MET A 360 -4.71 -11.78 6.26
N ARG A 361 -5.73 -12.26 6.99
CA ARG A 361 -7.13 -12.05 6.63
C ARG A 361 -7.49 -10.58 6.62
N GLN A 362 -7.07 -9.80 7.62
CA GLN A 362 -7.32 -8.36 7.66
C GLN A 362 -6.74 -7.67 6.41
N ASP A 363 -5.51 -8.00 6.02
CA ASP A 363 -4.87 -7.45 4.81
C ASP A 363 -5.73 -7.76 3.56
N VAL A 364 -6.09 -9.04 3.34
CA VAL A 364 -6.91 -9.47 2.19
C VAL A 364 -8.26 -8.76 2.15
N LEU A 365 -8.94 -8.65 3.29
CA LEU A 365 -10.23 -7.96 3.36
C LEU A 365 -10.10 -6.47 3.05
N MET A 366 -9.08 -5.81 3.58
CA MET A 366 -8.82 -4.41 3.29
C MET A 366 -8.49 -4.19 1.81
N MET A 367 -7.71 -5.07 1.17
CA MET A 367 -7.45 -5.01 -0.27
C MET A 367 -8.75 -5.05 -1.07
N LYS A 368 -9.64 -6.02 -0.79
CA LYS A 368 -10.96 -6.13 -1.44
C LYS A 368 -11.82 -4.89 -1.24
N GLN A 369 -11.83 -4.34 -0.01
CA GLN A 369 -12.57 -3.12 0.33
C GLN A 369 -12.08 -1.86 -0.40
N HIS A 370 -10.84 -1.90 -0.91
CA HIS A 370 -10.20 -0.84 -1.68
C HIS A 370 -10.10 -1.17 -3.18
N ASN A 371 -10.92 -2.08 -3.69
CA ASN A 371 -11.04 -2.44 -5.11
C ASN A 371 -9.79 -3.12 -5.71
N ILE A 372 -8.84 -3.56 -4.89
CA ILE A 372 -7.65 -4.31 -5.30
C ILE A 372 -8.08 -5.73 -5.69
N ASN A 373 -7.53 -6.24 -6.81
CA ASN A 373 -7.87 -7.57 -7.33
C ASN A 373 -6.66 -8.52 -7.39
N ALA A 374 -5.45 -8.06 -7.09
CA ALA A 374 -4.24 -8.87 -7.19
C ALA A 374 -3.22 -8.55 -6.09
N VAL A 375 -2.37 -9.52 -5.78
CA VAL A 375 -1.23 -9.38 -4.86
C VAL A 375 -0.01 -10.09 -5.42
N ARG A 376 1.17 -9.46 -5.30
CA ARG A 376 2.47 -10.10 -5.53
C ARG A 376 3.12 -10.38 -4.17
N THR A 377 3.59 -11.62 -3.96
CA THR A 377 4.23 -12.02 -2.69
C THR A 377 5.71 -11.60 -2.70
N ALA A 378 5.95 -10.30 -2.53
CA ALA A 378 7.27 -9.69 -2.55
C ALA A 378 8.10 -10.15 -1.32
N HIS A 379 9.31 -10.69 -1.46
CA HIS A 379 9.88 -11.37 -2.65
C HIS A 379 10.19 -12.83 -2.34
N TYR A 380 9.16 -13.53 -1.87
CA TYR A 380 9.23 -14.91 -1.43
C TYR A 380 7.84 -15.52 -1.24
N PRO A 381 7.73 -16.86 -1.12
CA PRO A 381 6.45 -17.49 -0.85
C PRO A 381 5.98 -17.12 0.56
N ASN A 382 4.73 -16.64 0.64
CA ASN A 382 4.10 -16.29 1.91
C ASN A 382 3.77 -17.56 2.72
N ASP A 383 3.22 -17.36 3.91
CA ASP A 383 2.65 -18.45 4.71
C ASP A 383 1.67 -19.28 3.85
N PRO A 384 1.72 -20.62 3.86
CA PRO A 384 0.88 -21.46 3.00
C PRO A 384 -0.63 -21.17 3.14
N ARG A 385 -1.07 -20.68 4.30
CA ARG A 385 -2.48 -20.35 4.55
C ARG A 385 -2.91 -19.02 3.93
N PHE A 386 -1.97 -18.20 3.44
CA PHE A 386 -2.29 -16.95 2.75
C PHE A 386 -3.01 -17.22 1.42
N TYR A 387 -2.60 -18.25 0.69
CA TYR A 387 -3.18 -18.61 -0.60
C TYR A 387 -4.62 -19.14 -0.45
N ASP A 388 -4.93 -19.86 0.64
CA ASP A 388 -6.31 -20.21 0.99
C ASP A 388 -7.21 -18.97 1.13
N LEU A 389 -6.70 -17.88 1.72
CA LEU A 389 -7.45 -16.63 1.84
C LEU A 389 -7.65 -15.97 0.46
N CYS A 390 -6.63 -15.98 -0.39
CA CYS A 390 -6.73 -15.43 -1.75
C CYS A 390 -7.72 -16.23 -2.61
N ASP A 391 -7.76 -17.55 -2.46
CA ASP A 391 -8.75 -18.42 -3.10
C ASP A 391 -10.18 -18.08 -2.63
N GLU A 392 -10.38 -17.96 -1.31
CA GLU A 392 -11.69 -17.75 -0.67
C GLU A 392 -12.27 -16.36 -0.95
N TYR A 393 -11.46 -15.31 -0.81
CA TYR A 393 -11.92 -13.93 -0.94
C TYR A 393 -11.76 -13.37 -2.37
N GLY A 394 -11.04 -14.07 -3.24
CA GLY A 394 -10.84 -13.71 -4.63
C GLY A 394 -9.79 -12.59 -4.81
N LEU A 395 -8.52 -12.98 -4.79
CA LEU A 395 -7.39 -12.17 -5.26
C LEU A 395 -6.54 -13.00 -6.23
N TYR A 396 -6.11 -12.40 -7.33
CA TYR A 396 -5.10 -12.99 -8.20
C TYR A 396 -3.72 -12.90 -7.55
N VAL A 397 -2.94 -13.96 -7.59
CA VAL A 397 -1.62 -14.02 -6.95
C VAL A 397 -0.53 -14.16 -8.01
N MET A 398 0.45 -13.25 -7.96
CA MET A 398 1.78 -13.49 -8.50
C MET A 398 2.63 -14.02 -7.37
N GLU A 399 2.82 -15.34 -7.35
CA GLU A 399 3.61 -15.98 -6.31
C GLU A 399 5.08 -15.97 -6.74
N GLU A 400 5.96 -15.57 -5.83
CA GLU A 400 7.36 -15.33 -6.13
C GLU A 400 8.31 -16.24 -5.34
N THR A 401 9.31 -16.74 -6.04
CA THR A 401 10.36 -17.57 -5.47
C THR A 401 11.20 -16.75 -4.49
N ASP A 402 11.59 -17.36 -3.36
CA ASP A 402 12.47 -16.77 -2.35
C ASP A 402 13.89 -16.63 -2.92
N LEU A 403 14.12 -15.64 -3.78
CA LEU A 403 15.33 -15.47 -4.55
C LEU A 403 15.58 -14.01 -4.91
N GLU A 404 16.55 -13.40 -4.24
CA GLU A 404 17.03 -12.07 -4.51
C GLU A 404 18.53 -11.93 -4.21
N THR A 405 19.28 -11.32 -5.13
CA THR A 405 20.74 -11.14 -5.02
C THR A 405 21.15 -9.69 -5.32
N HIS A 406 20.36 -8.72 -4.87
CA HIS A 406 20.48 -7.32 -5.27
C HIS A 406 21.85 -6.70 -4.94
N GLY A 407 22.47 -7.09 -3.83
CA GLY A 407 23.75 -6.58 -3.36
C GLY A 407 24.98 -6.94 -4.19
N PHE A 408 24.80 -7.62 -5.32
CA PHE A 408 25.83 -7.67 -6.36
C PHE A 408 25.77 -6.49 -7.35
N GLU A 409 24.70 -5.70 -7.36
CA GLU A 409 24.57 -4.48 -8.17
C GLU A 409 25.66 -3.44 -7.83
N PRO A 410 25.90 -3.06 -6.56
CA PRO A 410 26.99 -2.12 -6.22
C PRO A 410 28.38 -2.63 -6.60
N LEU A 411 28.53 -3.95 -6.72
CA LEU A 411 29.77 -4.61 -7.12
C LEU A 411 29.95 -4.64 -8.64
N GLY A 412 28.97 -4.15 -9.41
CA GLY A 412 29.01 -4.00 -10.86
C GLY A 412 28.67 -5.28 -11.64
N ASN A 413 28.13 -6.31 -10.99
CA ASN A 413 27.70 -7.55 -11.65
C ASN A 413 26.53 -8.21 -10.90
N ILE A 414 25.34 -7.64 -11.04
CA ILE A 414 24.10 -8.17 -10.44
C ILE A 414 23.84 -9.65 -10.84
N SER A 415 24.21 -10.06 -12.06
CA SER A 415 24.09 -11.45 -12.54
C SER A 415 25.10 -12.44 -11.94
N ARG A 416 25.96 -12.05 -11.00
CA ARG A 416 27.11 -12.88 -10.55
C ARG A 416 26.71 -14.29 -10.15
N LEU A 417 25.66 -14.46 -9.35
CA LEU A 417 25.19 -15.79 -8.95
C LEU A 417 24.21 -16.38 -9.96
N SER A 418 23.38 -15.56 -10.58
CA SER A 418 22.40 -15.98 -11.60
C SER A 418 23.04 -16.60 -12.83
N ASP A 419 24.29 -16.25 -13.15
CA ASP A 419 25.07 -16.82 -14.25
C ASP A 419 26.21 -17.76 -13.82
N ASP A 420 26.29 -18.12 -12.53
CA ASP A 420 27.24 -19.12 -12.03
C ASP A 420 26.58 -20.52 -11.94
N PRO A 421 26.99 -21.51 -12.77
CA PRO A 421 26.41 -22.84 -12.75
C PRO A 421 26.55 -23.60 -11.42
N GLN A 422 27.44 -23.18 -10.52
CA GLN A 422 27.55 -23.79 -9.18
C GLN A 422 26.31 -23.54 -8.32
N TRP A 423 25.55 -22.47 -8.60
CA TRP A 423 24.34 -22.09 -7.86
C TRP A 423 23.05 -22.65 -8.45
N LYS A 424 23.12 -23.28 -9.62
CA LYS A 424 21.96 -23.81 -10.36
C LYS A 424 21.02 -24.63 -9.49
N ASP A 425 21.57 -25.55 -8.69
CA ASP A 425 20.73 -26.46 -7.89
C ASP A 425 20.03 -25.70 -6.76
N ALA A 426 20.65 -24.65 -6.19
CA ALA A 426 20.01 -23.79 -5.19
C ALA A 426 18.84 -22.99 -5.78
N TYR A 427 19.01 -22.45 -6.99
CA TYR A 427 17.97 -21.72 -7.72
C TYR A 427 16.76 -22.64 -8.03
N VAL A 428 17.03 -23.81 -8.63
CA VAL A 428 15.98 -24.76 -9.01
C VAL A 428 15.30 -25.39 -7.79
N ASP A 429 16.02 -25.61 -6.68
CA ASP A 429 15.42 -26.11 -5.42
C ASP A 429 14.38 -25.13 -4.86
N ARG A 430 14.70 -23.83 -4.81
CA ARG A 430 13.78 -22.79 -4.34
C ARG A 430 12.51 -22.73 -5.18
N MET A 431 12.64 -22.74 -6.51
CA MET A 431 11.50 -22.80 -7.44
C MET A 431 10.66 -24.06 -7.22
N ARG A 432 11.31 -25.22 -7.13
CA ARG A 432 10.64 -26.51 -6.96
C ARG A 432 9.79 -26.55 -5.70
N ARG A 433 10.36 -26.12 -4.58
CA ARG A 433 9.70 -26.16 -3.29
C ARG A 433 8.46 -25.26 -3.24
N MET A 434 8.50 -24.10 -3.89
CA MET A 434 7.35 -23.21 -4.04
C MET A 434 6.26 -23.86 -4.89
N VAL A 435 6.57 -24.21 -6.15
CA VAL A 435 5.58 -24.76 -7.09
C VAL A 435 4.95 -26.04 -6.55
N GLU A 436 5.73 -26.95 -5.99
CA GLU A 436 5.18 -28.21 -5.47
C GLU A 436 4.25 -28.02 -4.27
N ARG A 437 4.48 -27.01 -3.44
CA ARG A 437 3.63 -26.69 -2.29
C ARG A 437 2.28 -26.11 -2.74
N ASP A 438 2.31 -25.19 -3.69
CA ASP A 438 1.18 -24.28 -3.97
C ASP A 438 0.48 -24.51 -5.34
N LYS A 439 0.91 -25.51 -6.11
CA LYS A 439 0.37 -25.88 -7.45
C LYS A 439 -1.15 -26.04 -7.53
N ASN A 440 -1.85 -26.25 -6.42
CA ASN A 440 -3.28 -26.51 -6.37
C ASN A 440 -4.14 -25.25 -6.08
N HIS A 441 -3.55 -24.09 -5.81
CA HIS A 441 -4.29 -22.85 -5.53
C HIS A 441 -4.79 -22.19 -6.83
N PRO A 442 -6.13 -22.04 -7.06
CA PRO A 442 -6.64 -21.36 -8.24
C PRO A 442 -6.24 -19.88 -8.30
N SER A 443 -5.98 -19.24 -7.16
CA SER A 443 -5.57 -17.84 -7.08
C SER A 443 -4.24 -17.53 -7.75
N VAL A 444 -3.30 -18.48 -7.75
CA VAL A 444 -1.97 -18.29 -8.32
C VAL A 444 -2.06 -18.29 -9.84
N LEU A 445 -1.74 -17.12 -10.43
CA LEU A 445 -1.73 -16.94 -11.89
C LEU A 445 -0.32 -16.98 -12.46
N PHE A 446 0.65 -16.49 -11.69
CA PHE A 446 2.04 -16.37 -12.11
C PHE A 446 2.96 -17.12 -11.14
N TRP A 447 3.96 -17.76 -11.71
CA TRP A 447 5.18 -18.14 -11.02
C TRP A 447 6.27 -17.13 -11.34
N SER A 448 6.62 -16.29 -10.38
CA SER A 448 7.73 -15.36 -10.48
C SER A 448 9.04 -16.05 -10.06
N LEU A 449 10.07 -15.95 -10.89
CA LEU A 449 11.34 -16.64 -10.67
C LEU A 449 12.21 -16.01 -9.57
N GLY A 450 11.91 -14.78 -9.15
CA GLY A 450 12.66 -14.03 -8.14
C GLY A 450 12.56 -12.53 -8.36
N ASN A 451 13.41 -11.75 -7.69
CA ASN A 451 13.52 -10.30 -7.83
C ASN A 451 14.98 -9.86 -8.02
N GLU A 452 15.21 -8.76 -8.74
CA GLU A 452 16.48 -7.99 -8.85
C GLU A 452 17.79 -8.77 -8.68
N SER A 453 17.92 -9.89 -9.41
CA SER A 453 19.09 -10.78 -9.35
C SER A 453 19.86 -10.84 -10.65
N GLY A 454 19.65 -9.88 -11.55
CA GLY A 454 20.13 -9.94 -12.93
C GLY A 454 19.56 -11.15 -13.68
N PHE A 455 20.20 -11.55 -14.77
CA PHE A 455 19.76 -12.70 -15.57
C PHE A 455 20.94 -13.57 -16.00
N GLY A 456 20.73 -14.89 -16.09
CA GLY A 456 21.81 -15.86 -16.35
C GLY A 456 21.32 -17.29 -16.56
N CYS A 457 22.25 -18.24 -16.62
CA CYS A 457 21.94 -19.66 -16.87
C CYS A 457 21.01 -20.31 -15.83
N ASN A 458 21.00 -19.83 -14.59
CA ASN A 458 20.20 -20.44 -13.52
C ASN A 458 18.71 -20.11 -13.65
N PHE A 459 18.35 -18.90 -14.08
CA PHE A 459 16.95 -18.54 -14.39
C PHE A 459 16.37 -19.34 -15.56
N ARG A 460 17.20 -19.63 -16.58
CA ARG A 460 16.80 -20.53 -17.68
C ARG A 460 16.48 -21.92 -17.16
N ALA A 461 17.32 -22.45 -16.27
CA ALA A 461 17.09 -23.76 -15.64
C ALA A 461 15.82 -23.78 -14.76
N MET A 462 15.54 -22.71 -14.02
CA MET A 462 14.30 -22.57 -13.25
C MET A 462 13.06 -22.57 -14.15
N SER A 463 13.07 -21.76 -15.21
CA SER A 463 11.98 -21.71 -16.18
C SER A 463 11.77 -23.06 -16.86
N ASP A 464 12.84 -23.71 -17.34
CA ASP A 464 12.75 -25.01 -18.00
C ASP A 464 12.12 -26.07 -17.10
N TRP A 465 12.50 -26.09 -15.82
CA TRP A 465 11.90 -26.97 -14.82
C TRP A 465 10.42 -26.60 -14.58
N CYS A 466 10.12 -25.31 -14.39
CA CYS A 466 8.78 -24.83 -14.11
C CYS A 466 7.80 -25.16 -15.24
N LYS A 467 8.17 -24.94 -16.52
CA LYS A 467 7.30 -25.24 -17.67
C LYS A 467 6.97 -26.73 -17.78
N GLN A 468 7.90 -27.60 -17.37
CA GLN A 468 7.69 -29.04 -17.33
C GLN A 468 6.79 -29.46 -16.16
N ALA A 469 6.97 -28.83 -15.00
CA ALA A 469 6.23 -29.14 -13.79
C ALA A 469 4.79 -28.58 -13.80
N ASP A 470 4.60 -27.37 -14.32
CA ASP A 470 3.33 -26.67 -14.36
C ASP A 470 3.14 -25.82 -15.62
N PRO A 471 2.48 -26.34 -16.67
CA PRO A 471 2.14 -25.57 -17.86
C PRO A 471 0.84 -24.76 -17.71
N THR A 472 0.20 -24.71 -16.54
CA THR A 472 -1.14 -24.14 -16.33
C THR A 472 -1.14 -22.69 -15.83
N ARG A 473 0.05 -22.11 -15.66
CA ARG A 473 0.32 -20.78 -15.11
C ARG A 473 1.42 -20.09 -15.91
N LEU A 474 1.50 -18.78 -15.79
CA LEU A 474 2.46 -17.95 -16.51
C LEU A 474 3.77 -17.82 -15.74
N ILE A 475 4.89 -17.74 -16.43
CA ILE A 475 6.19 -17.44 -15.83
C ILE A 475 6.48 -15.94 -15.95
N HIS A 476 6.95 -15.35 -14.85
CA HIS A 476 7.34 -13.96 -14.72
C HIS A 476 8.77 -13.84 -14.18
N TYR A 477 9.54 -12.88 -14.67
CA TYR A 477 10.77 -12.40 -14.05
C TYR A 477 11.14 -11.06 -14.70
N GLU A 478 11.43 -10.04 -13.91
CA GLU A 478 11.61 -8.67 -14.44
C GLU A 478 12.93 -8.51 -15.22
N GLU A 479 14.02 -9.06 -14.68
CA GLU A 479 15.35 -8.92 -15.29
C GLU A 479 15.54 -9.79 -16.55
N ASP A 480 14.56 -10.61 -16.91
CA ASP A 480 14.42 -11.17 -18.25
C ASP A 480 13.87 -10.10 -19.21
N ARG A 481 14.66 -9.06 -19.46
CA ARG A 481 14.25 -7.82 -20.16
C ARG A 481 13.79 -8.05 -21.61
N GLU A 482 14.24 -9.14 -22.24
CA GLU A 482 13.83 -9.56 -23.58
C GLU A 482 12.68 -10.59 -23.55
N ALA A 483 12.22 -10.96 -22.34
CA ALA A 483 11.34 -12.07 -22.06
C ALA A 483 11.78 -13.32 -22.83
N GLU A 484 13.04 -13.75 -22.71
CA GLU A 484 13.55 -14.96 -23.35
C GLU A 484 12.79 -16.20 -22.85
N VAL A 485 12.60 -16.30 -21.54
CA VAL A 485 12.02 -17.47 -20.88
C VAL A 485 10.66 -17.20 -20.26
N CYS A 486 10.35 -15.94 -19.95
CA CYS A 486 9.07 -15.54 -19.32
C CYS A 486 7.91 -15.46 -20.31
N ASP A 487 6.68 -15.64 -19.84
CA ASP A 487 5.47 -15.53 -20.67
C ASP A 487 4.93 -14.08 -20.73
N VAL A 488 5.44 -13.21 -19.85
CA VAL A 488 5.05 -11.81 -19.71
C VAL A 488 6.29 -10.92 -19.73
N VAL A 489 6.21 -9.78 -20.41
CA VAL A 489 7.21 -8.71 -20.29
C VAL A 489 6.91 -7.93 -19.03
N SER A 490 7.90 -7.74 -18.19
CA SER A 490 7.76 -6.95 -16.97
C SER A 490 8.81 -5.86 -16.90
N THR A 491 8.49 -4.79 -16.17
CA THR A 491 9.42 -3.74 -15.82
C THR A 491 9.04 -3.17 -14.46
N MET A 492 10.02 -2.70 -13.70
CA MET A 492 9.77 -1.89 -12.49
C MET A 492 9.81 -0.40 -12.79
N TYR A 493 8.94 0.37 -12.12
CA TYR A 493 8.96 1.84 -12.02
C TYR A 493 9.03 2.61 -13.36
N SER A 494 8.62 1.99 -14.47
CA SER A 494 8.63 2.63 -15.77
C SER A 494 7.66 3.80 -15.81
N SER A 495 8.13 4.96 -16.30
CA SER A 495 7.30 6.17 -16.40
C SER A 495 6.10 5.97 -17.33
N VAL A 496 5.07 6.78 -17.14
CA VAL A 496 3.89 6.82 -18.02
C VAL A 496 4.27 6.95 -19.51
N GLU A 497 5.30 7.74 -19.83
CA GLU A 497 5.81 7.87 -21.20
C GLU A 497 6.39 6.55 -21.74
N LYS A 498 7.24 5.87 -20.96
CA LYS A 498 7.77 4.55 -21.33
C LYS A 498 6.65 3.54 -21.50
N MET A 499 5.66 3.54 -20.59
CA MET A 499 4.50 2.66 -20.68
C MET A 499 3.68 2.91 -21.94
N ALA A 500 3.45 4.16 -22.32
CA ALA A 500 2.81 4.48 -23.60
C ALA A 500 3.66 4.02 -24.80
N GLY A 501 4.99 4.08 -24.70
CA GLY A 501 5.91 3.53 -25.69
C GLY A 501 5.75 2.01 -25.84
N PHE A 502 5.76 1.29 -24.72
CA PHE A 502 5.51 -0.14 -24.67
C PHE A 502 4.11 -0.48 -25.21
N GLY A 503 3.08 0.27 -24.84
CA GLY A 503 1.70 0.04 -25.27
C GLY A 503 1.50 0.07 -26.79
N LYS A 504 2.34 0.84 -27.52
CA LYS A 504 2.31 0.95 -28.99
C LYS A 504 2.93 -0.25 -29.73
N LEU A 505 3.57 -1.19 -29.02
CA LEU A 505 4.13 -2.40 -29.61
C LEU A 505 3.02 -3.44 -29.87
N GLU A 506 2.08 -3.12 -30.75
CA GLU A 506 0.86 -3.93 -31.01
C GLU A 506 1.15 -5.35 -31.52
N ASP A 507 2.30 -5.56 -32.19
CA ASP A 507 2.71 -6.86 -32.72
C ASP A 507 3.51 -7.72 -31.70
N HIS A 508 3.74 -7.23 -30.48
CA HIS A 508 4.49 -7.99 -29.47
C HIS A 508 3.66 -9.19 -28.97
N PRO A 509 4.21 -10.43 -28.97
CA PRO A 509 3.41 -11.63 -28.68
C PRO A 509 3.07 -11.79 -27.19
N LYS A 510 3.69 -10.99 -26.30
CA LYS A 510 3.54 -11.08 -24.84
C LYS A 510 2.96 -9.80 -24.24
N PRO A 511 2.12 -9.93 -23.20
CA PRO A 511 1.60 -8.78 -22.44
C PRO A 511 2.72 -8.04 -21.71
N HIS A 512 2.41 -6.82 -21.27
CA HIS A 512 3.24 -6.04 -20.36
C HIS A 512 2.53 -5.87 -19.02
N VAL A 513 3.22 -6.20 -17.93
CA VAL A 513 2.77 -5.95 -16.56
C VAL A 513 3.85 -5.17 -15.82
N LEU A 514 3.49 -4.25 -14.95
CA LEU A 514 4.44 -3.65 -14.00
C LEU A 514 4.45 -4.52 -12.74
N CYS A 515 5.54 -5.26 -12.47
CA CYS A 515 5.66 -5.94 -11.17
C CYS A 515 5.78 -4.95 -10.01
N GLU A 516 6.28 -3.73 -10.27
CA GLU A 516 6.29 -2.62 -9.31
C GLU A 516 6.07 -1.28 -10.02
N PHE A 517 5.20 -0.45 -9.45
CA PHE A 517 5.03 0.94 -9.87
C PHE A 517 4.49 1.79 -8.71
N ALA A 518 4.50 3.12 -8.89
CA ALA A 518 3.90 4.07 -7.96
C ALA A 518 4.37 3.87 -6.51
N HIS A 519 5.69 3.92 -6.30
CA HIS A 519 6.31 3.81 -4.97
C HIS A 519 5.64 4.73 -3.94
N ALA A 520 5.10 4.13 -2.88
CA ALA A 520 4.19 4.74 -1.92
C ALA A 520 4.88 5.29 -0.66
N MET A 521 6.21 5.39 -0.67
CA MET A 521 7.02 5.96 0.41
C MET A 521 6.55 7.33 0.84
N GLY A 522 6.20 7.40 2.13
CA GLY A 522 5.80 8.62 2.79
C GLY A 522 4.54 9.26 2.19
N ASN A 523 4.65 10.53 1.84
CA ASN A 523 3.54 11.25 1.20
C ASN A 523 3.51 10.98 -0.32
N GLY A 524 2.84 9.88 -0.69
CA GLY A 524 2.68 9.42 -2.06
C GLY A 524 1.72 8.22 -2.16
N PRO A 525 1.60 7.60 -3.34
CA PRO A 525 2.14 8.06 -4.62
C PRO A 525 1.21 9.07 -5.33
N GLY A 526 1.79 9.93 -6.17
CA GLY A 526 1.11 10.78 -7.14
C GLY A 526 1.14 10.17 -8.56
N GLY A 527 0.25 10.64 -9.44
CA GLY A 527 0.26 10.24 -10.87
C GLY A 527 -0.42 8.90 -11.19
N LEU A 528 -1.12 8.30 -10.23
CA LEU A 528 -1.86 7.03 -10.43
C LEU A 528 -2.90 7.12 -11.56
N LYS A 529 -3.56 8.27 -11.71
CA LYS A 529 -4.55 8.50 -12.77
C LYS A 529 -3.94 8.27 -14.15
N GLU A 530 -2.79 8.87 -14.43
CA GLU A 530 -2.15 8.81 -15.74
C GLU A 530 -1.62 7.41 -16.10
N TYR A 531 -1.19 6.62 -15.10
CA TYR A 531 -0.89 5.20 -15.29
C TYR A 531 -2.13 4.42 -15.77
N PHE A 532 -3.26 4.55 -15.07
CA PHE A 532 -4.48 3.81 -15.42
C PHE A 532 -5.13 4.29 -16.72
N GLU A 533 -5.05 5.58 -17.04
CA GLU A 533 -5.42 6.10 -18.36
C GLU A 533 -4.56 5.49 -19.47
N THR A 534 -3.27 5.27 -19.19
CA THR A 534 -2.36 4.61 -20.13
C THR A 534 -2.65 3.12 -20.27
N PHE A 535 -2.95 2.41 -19.18
CA PHE A 535 -3.35 1.01 -19.25
C PHE A 535 -4.67 0.84 -20.03
N ASP A 536 -5.66 1.69 -19.78
CA ASP A 536 -6.93 1.68 -20.52
C ASP A 536 -6.74 1.96 -22.03
N ALA A 537 -5.70 2.72 -22.40
CA ALA A 537 -5.45 3.12 -23.78
C ALA A 537 -4.79 2.02 -24.64
N TYR A 538 -4.09 1.06 -24.04
CA TYR A 538 -3.29 0.07 -24.77
C TYR A 538 -3.57 -1.35 -24.29
N ARG A 539 -4.16 -2.17 -25.17
CA ARG A 539 -4.61 -3.53 -24.87
C ARG A 539 -3.55 -4.44 -24.22
N ARG A 540 -2.28 -4.34 -24.63
CA ARG A 540 -1.19 -5.19 -24.09
C ARG A 540 -0.73 -4.81 -22.68
N LEU A 541 -1.07 -3.61 -22.20
CA LEU A 541 -0.70 -3.14 -20.87
C LEU A 541 -1.76 -3.61 -19.87
N GLN A 542 -1.45 -4.67 -19.12
CA GLN A 542 -2.43 -5.32 -18.24
C GLN A 542 -2.24 -4.96 -16.77
N GLY A 543 -1.84 -3.71 -16.52
CA GLY A 543 -1.75 -3.13 -15.19
C GLY A 543 -0.47 -3.51 -14.45
N GLY A 544 -0.57 -3.65 -13.13
CA GLY A 544 0.59 -3.93 -12.30
C GLY A 544 0.32 -3.91 -10.81
N PHE A 545 1.40 -3.91 -10.02
CA PHE A 545 1.36 -3.96 -8.56
C PHE A 545 2.02 -2.71 -7.96
N VAL A 546 1.27 -1.97 -7.14
CA VAL A 546 1.82 -0.81 -6.42
C VAL A 546 2.87 -1.27 -5.41
N TRP A 547 3.98 -0.55 -5.29
CA TRP A 547 4.97 -0.76 -4.23
C TRP A 547 4.72 0.21 -3.06
N GLU A 548 4.35 -0.22 -1.87
CA GLU A 548 3.85 -1.56 -1.52
C GLU A 548 2.64 -1.51 -0.55
N TRP A 549 2.25 -2.66 0.03
CA TRP A 549 1.07 -2.73 0.89
C TRP A 549 1.27 -1.99 2.22
N ILE A 550 2.34 -2.26 2.97
CA ILE A 550 2.48 -1.87 4.37
C ILE A 550 3.87 -1.33 4.71
N ASP A 551 3.93 -0.24 5.48
CA ASP A 551 5.19 0.27 6.04
C ASP A 551 5.81 -0.77 6.99
N HIS A 552 7.11 -1.06 6.83
CA HIS A 552 7.84 -2.01 7.69
C HIS A 552 8.34 -1.41 9.00
N GLY A 553 7.60 -0.45 9.57
CA GLY A 553 7.93 0.11 10.88
C GLY A 553 7.81 -0.93 12.00
N LEU A 554 8.87 -1.12 12.79
CA LEU A 554 8.86 -2.00 13.98
C LEU A 554 8.49 -1.19 15.22
N THR A 555 7.55 -1.67 16.04
CA THR A 555 7.21 -0.99 17.29
C THR A 555 8.43 -0.89 18.20
N PHE A 556 8.80 0.32 18.60
CA PHE A 556 9.83 0.53 19.61
C PHE A 556 9.41 1.56 20.65
N ARG A 557 10.03 1.46 21.83
CA ARG A 557 9.79 2.38 22.94
C ARG A 557 11.00 3.30 23.11
N LYS A 558 10.77 4.61 22.95
CA LYS A 558 11.78 5.63 23.23
C LYS A 558 12.12 5.70 24.72
N ARG A 559 13.28 6.29 25.04
CA ARG A 559 13.74 6.49 26.44
C ARG A 559 12.76 7.30 27.30
N ASN A 560 11.96 8.17 26.68
CA ASN A 560 10.93 8.97 27.36
C ASN A 560 9.61 8.21 27.59
N GLY A 561 9.52 6.94 27.17
CA GLY A 561 8.35 6.07 27.33
C GLY A 561 7.36 6.09 26.17
N CYS A 562 7.52 6.98 25.19
CA CYS A 562 6.69 7.05 23.99
C CYS A 562 6.88 5.82 23.10
N ILE A 563 5.80 5.39 22.44
CA ILE A 563 5.81 4.30 21.45
C ILE A 563 5.82 4.94 20.07
N ASP A 564 6.71 4.45 19.21
CA ASP A 564 6.84 4.90 17.82
C ASP A 564 7.24 3.71 16.93
N TYR A 565 7.46 3.96 15.64
CA TYR A 565 7.88 2.94 14.68
C TYR A 565 9.33 3.16 14.23
N ALA A 566 10.17 2.16 14.45
CA ALA A 566 11.57 2.15 14.09
C ALA A 566 11.74 1.76 12.62
N TYR A 567 12.77 2.33 12.01
CA TYR A 567 13.29 2.00 10.68
C TYR A 567 14.83 1.93 10.75
N GLY A 568 15.52 1.82 9.61
CA GLY A 568 16.99 1.67 9.57
C GLY A 568 17.76 2.67 10.44
N GLY A 569 18.72 2.15 11.18
CA GLY A 569 19.59 2.93 12.08
C GLY A 569 19.03 3.17 13.48
N ASP A 570 17.74 2.93 13.76
CA ASP A 570 17.18 3.11 15.11
C ASP A 570 17.65 2.04 16.11
N TYR A 571 18.18 0.92 15.61
CA TYR A 571 18.77 -0.13 16.42
C TYR A 571 20.31 -0.04 16.48
N GLY A 572 20.91 1.01 15.91
CA GLY A 572 22.36 1.19 15.83
C GLY A 572 23.04 0.30 14.79
N ASP A 573 22.25 -0.21 13.85
CA ASP A 573 22.66 -0.99 12.70
C ASP A 573 23.41 -0.12 11.66
N GLU A 574 24.56 -0.62 11.19
CA GLU A 574 25.36 0.01 10.13
C GLU A 574 25.96 -1.09 9.22
N PRO A 575 25.91 -0.97 7.88
CA PRO A 575 25.22 0.09 7.11
C PRO A 575 23.69 -0.01 7.24
N ASN A 576 22.95 1.05 6.89
CA ASN A 576 21.48 1.04 6.82
C ASN A 576 20.95 2.03 5.76
N ASN A 577 19.70 1.82 5.33
CA ASN A 577 19.02 2.65 4.33
C ASN A 577 17.91 3.54 4.93
N GLY A 578 17.98 3.82 6.24
CA GLY A 578 17.05 4.74 6.91
C GLY A 578 15.58 4.35 6.78
N ASN A 579 14.73 5.30 6.40
CA ASN A 579 13.28 5.12 6.30
C ASN A 579 12.80 4.57 4.96
N PHE A 580 13.70 4.06 4.10
CA PHE A 580 13.33 3.52 2.78
C PHE A 580 12.32 2.36 2.89
N VAL A 581 12.39 1.59 3.99
CA VAL A 581 11.43 0.53 4.37
C VAL A 581 10.02 1.01 4.80
N ILE A 582 9.74 2.31 4.71
CA ILE A 582 8.46 2.95 5.08
C ILE A 582 7.77 3.42 3.79
N ASP A 583 7.30 2.44 3.03
CA ASP A 583 6.89 2.51 1.63
C ASP A 583 5.49 1.92 1.37
N GLY A 584 4.65 1.87 2.40
CA GLY A 584 3.32 1.25 2.35
C GLY A 584 2.17 2.20 2.01
N LEU A 585 1.17 1.63 1.32
CA LEU A 585 -0.19 2.19 1.22
C LEU A 585 -0.95 2.15 2.57
N VAL A 586 -0.51 1.34 3.52
CA VAL A 586 -1.00 1.34 4.91
C VAL A 586 0.14 1.48 5.89
N ARG A 587 -0.13 2.18 7.01
CA ARG A 587 0.80 2.32 8.13
C ARG A 587 1.04 0.96 8.82
N PRO A 588 2.03 0.83 9.72
CA PRO A 588 2.32 -0.44 10.38
C PRO A 588 1.13 -1.02 11.18
N ASP A 589 0.24 -0.14 11.68
CA ASP A 589 -1.01 -0.49 12.36
C ASP A 589 -2.22 -0.76 11.42
N ARG A 590 -1.99 -0.81 10.10
CA ARG A 590 -2.99 -0.94 9.03
C ARG A 590 -3.94 0.27 8.92
N THR A 591 -3.57 1.43 9.43
CA THR A 591 -4.29 2.67 9.11
C THR A 591 -4.08 2.99 7.62
N PRO A 592 -5.15 3.17 6.82
CA PRO A 592 -5.03 3.55 5.40
C PRO A 592 -4.30 4.89 5.22
N SER A 593 -3.35 4.93 4.30
CA SER A 593 -2.75 6.20 3.86
C SER A 593 -3.70 6.94 2.89
N PRO A 594 -3.52 8.25 2.70
CA PRO A 594 -4.20 8.98 1.62
C PRO A 594 -3.96 8.37 0.23
N GLY A 595 -2.78 7.79 -0.01
CA GLY A 595 -2.44 7.09 -1.25
C GLY A 595 -3.36 5.90 -1.51
N LEU A 596 -3.71 5.11 -0.49
CA LEU A 596 -4.66 4.00 -0.64
C LEU A 596 -6.08 4.49 -0.99
N ILE A 597 -6.48 5.62 -0.42
CA ILE A 597 -7.78 6.24 -0.70
C ILE A 597 -7.84 6.75 -2.14
N GLU A 598 -6.76 7.36 -2.64
CA GLU A 598 -6.62 7.74 -4.06
C GLU A 598 -6.65 6.50 -4.94
N TYR A 599 -5.87 5.46 -4.62
CA TYR A 599 -5.81 4.24 -5.41
C TYR A 599 -7.17 3.55 -5.55
N LYS A 600 -7.92 3.41 -4.44
CA LYS A 600 -9.31 2.90 -4.45
C LYS A 600 -10.19 3.61 -5.47
N LYS A 601 -10.05 4.93 -5.58
CA LYS A 601 -10.82 5.76 -6.51
C LYS A 601 -10.37 5.55 -7.96
N ILE A 602 -9.07 5.47 -8.21
CA ILE A 602 -8.53 5.28 -9.57
C ILE A 602 -8.96 3.94 -10.17
N ILE A 603 -9.00 2.88 -9.35
CA ILE A 603 -9.24 1.51 -9.81
C ILE A 603 -10.70 1.06 -9.71
N GLU A 604 -11.62 1.98 -9.38
CA GLU A 604 -13.03 1.68 -9.16
C GLU A 604 -13.68 0.91 -10.33
N PRO A 605 -14.57 -0.05 -10.04
CA PRO A 605 -15.12 -0.96 -11.05
C PRO A 605 -16.31 -0.37 -11.83
N VAL A 606 -16.77 0.84 -11.49
CA VAL A 606 -17.87 1.51 -12.18
C VAL A 606 -17.44 2.91 -12.56
N ARG A 607 -17.48 3.22 -13.85
CA ARG A 607 -17.16 4.57 -14.37
C ARG A 607 -18.45 5.27 -14.78
N VAL A 608 -18.57 6.55 -14.46
CA VAL A 608 -19.74 7.36 -14.84
C VAL A 608 -19.27 8.52 -15.72
N HIS A 609 -20.02 8.78 -16.78
CA HIS A 609 -19.82 9.92 -17.67
C HIS A 609 -21.06 10.80 -17.63
N HIS A 610 -20.90 12.12 -17.47
CA HIS A 610 -22.01 13.07 -17.54
C HIS A 610 -22.28 13.46 -19.00
N LEU A 611 -23.52 13.29 -19.46
CA LEU A 611 -23.92 13.55 -20.84
C LEU A 611 -24.65 14.90 -21.03
N GLY A 612 -24.89 15.63 -19.93
CA GLY A 612 -25.74 16.82 -19.93
C GLY A 612 -27.24 16.47 -19.77
N ASP A 613 -28.07 17.50 -19.58
CA ASP A 613 -29.54 17.37 -19.46
C ASP A 613 -29.99 16.31 -18.43
N ASN A 614 -29.35 16.28 -17.26
CA ASN A 614 -29.58 15.29 -16.21
C ASN A 614 -29.33 13.83 -16.63
N ARG A 615 -28.58 13.57 -17.70
CA ARG A 615 -28.24 12.21 -18.15
C ARG A 615 -26.81 11.83 -17.80
N VAL A 616 -26.66 10.55 -17.46
CA VAL A 616 -25.36 9.92 -17.20
C VAL A 616 -25.24 8.61 -17.97
N ARG A 617 -24.02 8.26 -18.40
CA ARG A 617 -23.67 6.93 -18.90
C ARG A 617 -22.90 6.20 -17.82
N ILE A 618 -23.43 5.06 -17.38
CA ILE A 618 -22.78 4.17 -16.41
C ILE A 618 -22.11 3.05 -17.18
N GLU A 619 -20.82 2.86 -16.96
CA GLU A 619 -19.96 1.86 -17.59
C GLU A 619 -19.51 0.84 -16.55
N ASN A 620 -19.72 -0.44 -16.86
CA ASN A 620 -19.30 -1.55 -16.04
C ASN A 620 -17.86 -1.97 -16.41
N ARG A 621 -16.91 -1.79 -15.48
CA ARG A 621 -15.50 -2.18 -15.63
C ARG A 621 -15.13 -3.44 -14.86
N TYR A 622 -16.11 -4.22 -14.39
CA TYR A 622 -15.90 -5.60 -14.01
C TYR A 622 -15.65 -6.46 -15.26
N ASP A 623 -14.86 -7.50 -15.10
CA ASP A 623 -14.48 -8.46 -16.13
C ASP A 623 -15.53 -9.58 -16.29
N PHE A 624 -16.18 -9.98 -15.19
CA PHE A 624 -17.10 -11.12 -15.12
C PHE A 624 -18.46 -10.80 -14.47
N LEU A 625 -18.52 -9.83 -13.55
CA LEU A 625 -19.76 -9.47 -12.85
C LEU A 625 -20.64 -8.45 -13.60
N THR A 626 -21.95 -8.66 -13.51
CA THR A 626 -22.94 -7.61 -13.81
C THR A 626 -23.05 -6.62 -12.64
N LEU A 627 -23.61 -5.43 -12.87
CA LEU A 627 -23.87 -4.46 -11.79
C LEU A 627 -25.10 -4.80 -10.92
N ASP A 628 -25.72 -5.97 -11.08
CA ASP A 628 -26.93 -6.35 -10.35
C ASP A 628 -26.71 -6.43 -8.82
N HIS A 629 -25.48 -6.67 -8.38
CA HIS A 629 -25.10 -6.71 -6.96
C HIS A 629 -24.96 -5.30 -6.31
N LEU A 630 -25.03 -4.22 -7.10
CA LEU A 630 -24.86 -2.85 -6.63
C LEU A 630 -26.17 -2.07 -6.62
N SER A 631 -26.31 -1.21 -5.62
CA SER A 631 -27.32 -0.17 -5.54
C SER A 631 -26.68 1.16 -5.92
N ALA A 632 -27.35 1.95 -6.77
CA ALA A 632 -26.91 3.29 -7.11
C ALA A 632 -27.80 4.34 -6.42
N SER A 633 -27.16 5.36 -5.89
CA SER A 633 -27.81 6.54 -5.33
C SER A 633 -27.25 7.80 -5.98
N TRP A 634 -28.04 8.86 -5.98
CA TRP A 634 -27.59 10.17 -6.45
C TRP A 634 -27.94 11.25 -5.44
N SER A 635 -27.16 12.33 -5.43
CA SER A 635 -27.51 13.56 -4.73
C SER A 635 -27.12 14.79 -5.54
N LEU A 636 -27.93 15.83 -5.46
CA LEU A 636 -27.58 17.17 -5.91
C LEU A 636 -27.11 17.98 -4.71
N ALA A 637 -25.93 18.59 -4.81
CA ALA A 637 -25.42 19.53 -3.83
C ALA A 637 -25.38 20.95 -4.40
N VAL A 638 -25.76 21.94 -3.61
CA VAL A 638 -25.68 23.38 -3.94
C VAL A 638 -24.80 24.04 -2.89
N GLY A 639 -23.75 24.74 -3.32
CA GLY A 639 -22.74 25.30 -2.40
C GLY A 639 -22.12 24.24 -1.47
N GLY A 640 -21.91 23.04 -2.00
CA GLY A 640 -21.35 21.90 -1.25
C GLY A 640 -22.28 21.20 -0.26
N ARG A 641 -23.58 21.57 -0.19
CA ARG A 641 -24.56 20.94 0.71
C ARG A 641 -25.61 20.16 -0.07
N PRO A 642 -25.93 18.90 0.29
CA PRO A 642 -26.94 18.12 -0.41
C PRO A 642 -28.33 18.75 -0.23
N VAL A 643 -29.03 19.00 -1.34
CA VAL A 643 -30.39 19.59 -1.36
C VAL A 643 -31.45 18.62 -1.85
N LYS A 644 -31.06 17.62 -2.63
CA LYS A 644 -31.94 16.58 -3.16
C LYS A 644 -31.14 15.28 -3.28
N SER A 645 -31.79 14.15 -3.05
CA SER A 645 -31.19 12.83 -3.25
C SER A 645 -32.25 11.81 -3.63
N GLY A 646 -31.81 10.66 -4.12
CA GLY A 646 -32.68 9.55 -4.45
C GLY A 646 -31.90 8.31 -4.88
N LEU A 647 -32.63 7.24 -5.18
CA LEU A 647 -32.07 6.06 -5.81
C LEU A 647 -32.02 6.25 -7.33
N LEU A 648 -31.00 5.67 -7.96
CA LEU A 648 -30.90 5.53 -9.40
C LEU A 648 -31.16 4.06 -9.75
N VAL A 649 -32.27 3.78 -10.42
CA VAL A 649 -32.63 2.41 -10.78
C VAL A 649 -31.69 1.94 -11.90
N LEU A 650 -30.82 0.99 -11.55
CA LEU A 650 -29.89 0.40 -12.52
C LEU A 650 -30.61 -0.68 -13.35
N PRO A 651 -30.51 -0.64 -14.69
CA PRO A 651 -30.80 -1.80 -15.51
C PRO A 651 -29.71 -2.86 -15.28
N ARG A 652 -29.91 -4.06 -15.81
CA ARG A 652 -28.83 -5.04 -15.90
C ARG A 652 -27.78 -4.52 -16.89
N ILE A 653 -26.56 -4.28 -16.39
CA ILE A 653 -25.40 -3.86 -17.20
C ILE A 653 -24.36 -4.97 -17.11
N ALA A 654 -24.08 -5.65 -18.22
CA ALA A 654 -23.15 -6.78 -18.27
C ALA A 654 -21.68 -6.31 -18.20
N PRO A 655 -20.71 -7.21 -17.95
CA PRO A 655 -19.28 -6.86 -17.94
C PRO A 655 -18.83 -6.14 -19.22
N GLY A 656 -18.15 -5.01 -19.08
CA GLY A 656 -17.69 -4.18 -20.21
C GLY A 656 -18.80 -3.41 -20.96
N GLU A 657 -20.07 -3.55 -20.58
CA GLU A 657 -21.17 -2.81 -21.20
C GLU A 657 -21.44 -1.47 -20.49
N SER A 658 -22.30 -0.65 -21.10
CA SER A 658 -22.75 0.60 -20.50
C SER A 658 -24.24 0.85 -20.74
N ALA A 659 -24.85 1.67 -19.88
CA ALA A 659 -26.23 2.14 -20.05
C ALA A 659 -26.34 3.63 -19.77
N GLU A 660 -27.17 4.32 -20.55
CA GLU A 660 -27.54 5.71 -20.31
C GLU A 660 -28.79 5.80 -19.45
N LEU A 661 -28.75 6.62 -18.40
CA LEU A 661 -29.84 6.82 -17.47
C LEU A 661 -30.14 8.31 -17.29
N GLU A 662 -31.42 8.64 -17.18
CA GLU A 662 -31.87 9.94 -16.71
C GLU A 662 -31.84 9.95 -15.18
N VAL A 663 -31.16 10.93 -14.60
CA VAL A 663 -31.14 11.18 -13.17
C VAL A 663 -32.44 11.92 -12.83
N PRO A 664 -33.30 11.40 -11.93
CA PRO A 664 -34.60 11.98 -11.60
C PRO A 664 -34.49 13.20 -10.67
N CYS A 665 -33.56 14.10 -10.98
CA CYS A 665 -33.29 15.29 -10.20
C CYS A 665 -34.20 16.48 -10.57
N GLY A 666 -34.95 16.39 -11.69
CA GLY A 666 -35.91 17.41 -12.14
C GLY A 666 -35.24 18.63 -12.76
N GLU A 667 -36.01 19.70 -13.03
CA GLU A 667 -35.41 20.96 -13.47
C GLU A 667 -34.47 21.50 -12.39
N LEU A 668 -33.21 21.77 -12.78
CA LEU A 668 -32.20 22.40 -11.95
C LEU A 668 -32.59 23.87 -11.72
N GLY A 669 -33.57 24.14 -10.86
CA GLY A 669 -34.20 25.45 -10.69
C GLY A 669 -33.20 26.62 -10.62
N SER A 670 -33.57 27.77 -11.21
CA SER A 670 -32.81 29.01 -11.10
C SER A 670 -32.81 29.49 -9.65
N GLY A 671 -31.69 29.33 -8.94
CA GLY A 671 -31.65 29.67 -7.52
C GLY A 671 -30.24 29.59 -6.94
N SER A 672 -29.91 30.62 -6.18
CA SER A 672 -28.69 30.93 -5.39
C SER A 672 -27.42 31.38 -6.09
N GLY A 673 -27.20 31.12 -7.39
CA GLY A 673 -25.95 31.48 -8.07
C GLY A 673 -24.70 30.74 -7.53
N GLU A 674 -24.88 29.76 -6.65
CA GLU A 674 -23.81 28.91 -6.11
C GLU A 674 -23.51 27.73 -7.05
N GLU A 675 -22.33 27.11 -6.88
CA GLU A 675 -21.98 25.89 -7.61
C GLU A 675 -22.97 24.76 -7.33
N LYS A 676 -23.30 24.01 -8.38
CA LYS A 676 -24.17 22.84 -8.30
C LYS A 676 -23.42 21.58 -8.73
N TRP A 677 -23.47 20.56 -7.88
CA TRP A 677 -22.79 19.29 -8.11
C TRP A 677 -23.78 18.15 -8.14
N LEU A 678 -23.62 17.24 -9.11
CA LEU A 678 -24.26 15.94 -9.12
C LEU A 678 -23.31 14.90 -8.57
N ASN A 679 -23.72 14.18 -7.54
CA ASN A 679 -23.02 13.02 -7.01
C ASN A 679 -23.78 11.75 -7.39
N VAL A 680 -23.06 10.70 -7.78
CA VAL A 680 -23.58 9.34 -7.99
C VAL A 680 -22.70 8.38 -7.20
N SER A 681 -23.28 7.47 -6.43
CA SER A 681 -22.57 6.52 -5.57
C SER A 681 -23.10 5.11 -5.78
N PHE A 682 -22.21 4.12 -5.77
CA PHE A 682 -22.51 2.70 -5.95
C PHE A 682 -22.05 1.92 -4.72
N ALA A 683 -22.98 1.20 -4.11
CA ALA A 683 -22.73 0.44 -2.89
C ALA A 683 -23.35 -0.97 -2.95
N LEU A 684 -22.75 -1.91 -2.22
CA LEU A 684 -23.22 -3.30 -2.13
C LEU A 684 -24.69 -3.37 -1.67
N LYS A 685 -25.52 -4.15 -2.37
CA LYS A 685 -26.92 -4.41 -1.98
C LYS A 685 -27.07 -5.38 -0.81
N ALA A 686 -26.11 -6.27 -0.65
CA ALA A 686 -26.11 -7.34 0.34
C ALA A 686 -24.69 -7.56 0.86
N ASP A 687 -24.58 -8.18 2.04
CA ASP A 687 -23.30 -8.56 2.61
C ASP A 687 -22.53 -9.46 1.64
N GLN A 688 -21.23 -9.22 1.55
CA GLN A 688 -20.25 -10.05 0.89
C GLN A 688 -19.29 -10.58 1.95
N PRO A 689 -18.60 -11.71 1.72
CA PRO A 689 -17.60 -12.24 2.66
C PRO A 689 -16.53 -11.21 3.08
N TRP A 690 -16.27 -10.21 2.24
CA TRP A 690 -15.25 -9.19 2.46
C TRP A 690 -15.76 -7.80 2.89
N ALA A 691 -17.06 -7.53 2.81
CA ALA A 691 -17.65 -6.25 3.25
C ALA A 691 -19.16 -6.33 3.47
N GLN A 692 -19.67 -5.47 4.34
CA GLN A 692 -21.11 -5.37 4.63
C GLN A 692 -21.87 -4.64 3.51
N ALA A 693 -23.17 -4.90 3.41
CA ALA A 693 -24.10 -4.14 2.59
C ALA A 693 -23.96 -2.62 2.88
N GLY A 694 -23.98 -1.80 1.83
CA GLY A 694 -23.76 -0.35 1.94
C GLY A 694 -22.31 0.10 1.82
N HIS A 695 -21.33 -0.81 1.73
CA HIS A 695 -19.95 -0.46 1.38
C HIS A 695 -19.88 0.20 -0.02
N GLU A 696 -19.35 1.42 -0.10
CA GLU A 696 -19.16 2.16 -1.36
C GLU A 696 -17.97 1.61 -2.14
N VAL A 697 -18.23 1.09 -3.34
CA VAL A 697 -17.21 0.54 -4.26
C VAL A 697 -16.78 1.56 -5.32
N ALA A 698 -17.67 2.48 -5.70
CA ALA A 698 -17.40 3.49 -6.71
C ALA A 698 -18.29 4.74 -6.48
N TRP A 699 -17.82 5.89 -6.94
CA TRP A 699 -18.63 7.11 -6.95
C TRP A 699 -18.16 8.08 -8.02
N ALA A 700 -19.02 8.98 -8.48
CA ALA A 700 -18.67 10.05 -9.40
C ALA A 700 -19.30 11.38 -8.99
N GLN A 701 -18.64 12.48 -9.35
CA GLN A 701 -19.13 13.82 -9.08
C GLN A 701 -18.89 14.74 -10.28
N PHE A 702 -19.90 15.52 -10.65
CA PHE A 702 -19.87 16.40 -11.82
C PHE A 702 -20.37 17.80 -11.47
N LEU A 703 -19.64 18.82 -11.91
CA LEU A 703 -20.08 20.21 -11.83
C LEU A 703 -21.17 20.42 -12.88
N LEU A 704 -22.39 20.69 -12.44
CA LEU A 704 -23.52 21.00 -13.33
C LEU A 704 -23.60 22.49 -13.65
N ARG A 705 -23.18 23.34 -12.72
CA ARG A 705 -23.25 24.79 -12.84
C ARG A 705 -22.14 25.44 -12.03
N GLU A 706 -21.35 26.30 -12.67
CA GLU A 706 -20.39 27.17 -11.99
C GLU A 706 -21.10 28.23 -11.12
N ALA A 707 -20.38 28.76 -10.13
CA ALA A 707 -20.87 29.90 -9.37
C ALA A 707 -21.04 31.12 -10.29
N ASN A 708 -22.21 31.76 -10.23
CA ASN A 708 -22.45 33.06 -10.85
C ASN A 708 -22.55 34.12 -9.76
N LEU A 709 -21.47 34.90 -9.62
CA LEU A 709 -21.37 35.99 -8.64
C LEU A 709 -22.51 36.99 -8.76
N GLN A 710 -22.93 37.38 -9.98
CA GLN A 710 -24.00 38.36 -10.17
C GLN A 710 -25.35 37.82 -9.69
N GLU A 711 -25.68 36.57 -10.01
CA GLU A 711 -26.93 35.95 -9.55
C GLU A 711 -26.93 35.68 -8.05
N ALA A 712 -25.79 35.28 -7.49
CA ALA A 712 -25.65 35.06 -6.05
C ALA A 712 -25.86 36.36 -5.25
N LEU A 713 -25.39 37.48 -5.79
CA LEU A 713 -25.58 38.80 -5.20
C LEU A 713 -27.03 39.27 -5.30
N VAL A 714 -27.67 39.14 -6.48
CA VAL A 714 -29.08 39.56 -6.69
C VAL A 714 -30.05 38.74 -5.83
N GLY A 715 -29.82 37.44 -5.66
CA GLY A 715 -30.59 36.60 -4.74
C GLY A 715 -30.38 36.96 -3.26
N SER A 716 -29.24 37.58 -2.93
CA SER A 716 -28.91 38.06 -1.58
C SER A 716 -29.47 39.46 -1.30
N GLU A 717 -29.43 40.39 -2.26
CA GLU A 717 -29.97 41.76 -2.13
C GLU A 717 -31.48 41.76 -1.84
N ALA A 718 -32.23 40.86 -2.50
CA ALA A 718 -33.68 40.71 -2.27
C ALA A 718 -34.04 40.15 -0.87
N LYS A 719 -33.10 39.48 -0.18
CA LYS A 719 -33.26 39.02 1.22
C LYS A 719 -32.60 39.93 2.24
N LEU A 720 -31.60 40.72 1.86
CA LEU A 720 -30.85 41.64 2.73
C LEU A 720 -31.57 42.95 2.99
N GLN A 721 -32.37 43.45 2.04
CA GLN A 721 -33.25 44.59 2.29
C GLN A 721 -34.30 44.33 3.39
N ALA A 722 -34.51 43.07 3.80
CA ALA A 722 -35.45 42.71 4.85
C ALA A 722 -34.82 42.59 6.26
N VAL A 723 -33.48 42.64 6.40
CA VAL A 723 -32.82 42.37 7.71
C VAL A 723 -31.76 43.41 8.11
N GLU A 724 -31.18 44.18 7.19
CA GLU A 724 -30.21 45.24 7.55
C GLU A 724 -30.68 46.60 7.01
N GLY A 725 -30.97 47.53 7.94
CA GLY A 725 -31.18 48.93 7.59
C GLY A 725 -29.89 49.53 7.04
N ASN A 726 -30.02 50.38 6.01
CA ASN A 726 -28.97 51.26 5.44
C ASN A 726 -27.73 51.42 6.34
N GLY A 727 -26.77 50.49 6.23
CA GLY A 727 -25.47 50.62 6.86
C GLY A 727 -24.66 51.62 6.06
N ALA A 728 -24.32 52.75 6.67
CA ALA A 728 -23.39 53.71 6.09
C ALA A 728 -22.09 52.99 5.71
N VAL A 729 -21.54 53.32 4.55
CA VAL A 729 -20.17 52.94 4.18
C VAL A 729 -19.25 53.35 5.33
N GLU A 730 -18.72 52.38 6.08
CA GLU A 730 -17.93 52.69 7.28
C GLU A 730 -16.59 53.29 6.84
N SER A 731 -16.41 54.58 7.15
CA SER A 731 -15.18 55.29 6.83
C SER A 731 -14.01 54.69 7.59
N LEU A 732 -12.91 54.41 6.90
CA LEU A 732 -11.69 53.94 7.56
C LEU A 732 -11.01 55.10 8.29
N SER A 733 -10.45 54.84 9.46
CA SER A 733 -9.42 55.67 10.06
C SER A 733 -8.05 55.17 9.60
N CYS A 734 -7.13 56.08 9.29
CA CYS A 734 -5.78 55.76 8.86
C CYS A 734 -4.80 56.68 9.57
N SER A 735 -3.85 56.12 10.31
CA SER A 735 -2.77 56.88 10.95
C SER A 735 -1.42 56.24 10.67
N GLU A 736 -0.41 57.09 10.46
CA GLU A 736 0.98 56.65 10.38
C GLU A 736 1.61 56.70 11.78
N GLU A 737 2.11 55.55 12.22
CA GLU A 737 2.81 55.40 13.50
C GLU A 737 4.22 54.85 13.23
N GLY A 738 5.19 55.75 13.07
CA GLY A 738 6.56 55.38 12.72
C GLY A 738 6.66 54.75 11.33
N ARG A 739 6.92 53.44 11.25
CA ARG A 739 6.96 52.67 9.99
C ARG A 739 5.73 51.81 9.78
N ARG A 740 4.63 52.11 10.48
CA ARG A 740 3.38 51.37 10.42
C ARG A 740 2.25 52.26 9.93
N ILE A 741 1.33 51.66 9.19
CA ILE A 741 0.03 52.25 8.89
C ILE A 741 -1.00 51.49 9.71
N ILE A 742 -1.66 52.20 10.62
CA ILE A 742 -2.78 51.68 11.37
C ILE A 742 -4.04 52.03 10.62
N VAL A 743 -4.81 51.00 10.27
CA VAL A 743 -6.04 51.12 9.49
C VAL A 743 -7.14 50.39 10.23
N GLY A 744 -8.32 51.01 10.33
CA GLY A 744 -9.45 50.34 10.95
C GLY A 744 -10.63 51.26 11.21
N ASN A 745 -11.67 50.69 11.79
CA ASN A 745 -12.90 51.33 12.23
C ASN A 745 -13.24 50.85 13.66
N ALA A 746 -14.50 50.90 14.06
CA ALA A 746 -14.93 50.40 15.36
C ALA A 746 -14.88 48.86 15.46
N GLU A 747 -14.95 48.15 14.33
CA GLU A 747 -15.07 46.69 14.28
C GLU A 747 -13.72 45.98 14.18
N PHE A 748 -12.75 46.56 13.46
CA PHE A 748 -11.43 45.98 13.28
C PHE A 748 -10.32 47.03 13.29
N ARG A 749 -9.11 46.56 13.59
CA ARG A 749 -7.86 47.32 13.49
C ARG A 749 -6.76 46.42 12.93
N ALA A 750 -6.13 46.88 11.85
CA ALA A 750 -5.01 46.23 11.17
C ALA A 750 -3.79 47.16 11.17
N ALA A 751 -2.59 46.58 11.31
CA ALA A 751 -1.33 47.29 11.21
C ALA A 751 -0.52 46.76 10.01
N LEU A 752 -0.26 47.61 9.03
CA LEU A 752 0.59 47.30 7.88
C LEU A 752 2.00 47.83 8.13
N GLU A 753 3.03 47.03 7.89
CA GLU A 753 4.42 47.45 8.10
C GLU A 753 5.07 47.88 6.78
N ALA A 754 5.66 49.09 6.75
CA ALA A 754 6.35 49.59 5.55
C ALA A 754 7.59 48.75 5.20
N SER A 755 8.26 48.18 6.20
CA SER A 755 9.52 47.43 6.02
C SER A 755 9.34 45.97 5.63
N ARG A 756 8.12 45.43 5.67
CA ARG A 756 7.81 44.03 5.38
C ARG A 756 6.37 43.90 4.88
N PRO A 757 6.11 43.25 3.74
CA PRO A 757 4.75 42.96 3.32
C PRO A 757 4.03 42.09 4.35
N GLY A 758 2.72 42.31 4.49
CA GLY A 758 1.86 41.60 5.44
C GLY A 758 1.37 42.46 6.60
N LEU A 759 0.60 41.81 7.48
CA LEU A 759 0.03 42.41 8.68
C LEU A 759 0.99 42.17 9.85
N GLY A 760 1.29 43.24 10.61
CA GLY A 760 1.99 43.14 11.88
C GLY A 760 1.08 42.72 13.03
N CYS A 761 -0.21 43.08 12.95
CA CYS A 761 -1.27 42.63 13.84
C CYS A 761 -2.61 42.92 13.16
N TRP A 762 -3.56 41.99 13.29
CA TRP A 762 -4.94 42.21 12.89
C TRP A 762 -5.87 41.79 14.02
N THR A 763 -6.68 42.72 14.48
CA THR A 763 -7.68 42.50 15.53
C THR A 763 -9.07 42.82 14.98
N ALA A 764 -10.06 42.03 15.38
CA ALA A 764 -11.47 42.30 15.14
C ALA A 764 -12.26 41.95 16.40
N ASN A 765 -13.23 42.81 16.77
CA ASN A 765 -14.06 42.62 17.98
C ASN A 765 -13.24 42.36 19.27
N GLY A 766 -12.08 43.00 19.40
CA GLY A 766 -11.19 42.82 20.55
C GLY A 766 -10.36 41.53 20.55
N LYS A 767 -10.48 40.68 19.53
CA LYS A 767 -9.68 39.46 19.38
C LYS A 767 -8.58 39.62 18.34
N THR A 768 -7.40 39.09 18.63
CA THR A 768 -6.31 38.95 17.65
C THR A 768 -6.63 37.82 16.67
N LEU A 769 -6.60 38.11 15.37
CA LEU A 769 -6.84 37.15 14.30
C LEU A 769 -5.55 36.58 13.72
N THR A 770 -4.49 37.39 13.64
CA THR A 770 -3.18 36.97 13.14
C THR A 770 -2.08 37.47 14.08
N LEU A 771 -1.09 36.63 14.34
CA LEU A 771 0.14 36.96 15.08
C LEU A 771 1.20 37.54 14.13
N GLY A 772 1.11 37.24 12.84
CA GLY A 772 1.93 37.83 11.79
C GLY A 772 1.63 37.26 10.41
N GLY A 773 2.00 38.02 9.37
CA GLY A 773 1.79 37.65 7.96
C GLY A 773 0.46 38.17 7.40
N PRO A 774 0.01 37.69 6.23
CA PRO A 774 0.66 36.69 5.39
C PRO A 774 1.97 37.17 4.75
N ARG A 775 2.93 36.26 4.56
CA ARG A 775 4.20 36.49 3.85
C ARG A 775 4.33 35.50 2.70
N LEU A 776 5.02 35.90 1.62
CA LEU A 776 5.34 34.97 0.55
C LEU A 776 6.22 33.84 1.07
N ASN A 777 5.84 32.61 0.74
CA ASN A 777 6.55 31.40 1.09
C ASN A 777 6.72 30.54 -0.17
N PHE A 778 7.95 30.04 -0.38
CA PHE A 778 8.32 29.16 -1.50
C PHE A 778 8.82 27.79 -1.02
N TRP A 779 8.78 27.55 0.28
CA TRP A 779 9.37 26.36 0.91
C TRP A 779 8.30 25.58 1.67
N ARG A 780 8.43 24.25 1.64
CA ARG A 780 7.72 23.28 2.47
C ARG A 780 8.74 22.29 3.01
N ALA A 781 8.40 21.56 4.08
CA ALA A 781 9.21 20.42 4.48
C ALA A 781 9.27 19.40 3.32
N PRO A 782 10.45 18.95 2.87
CA PRO A 782 10.55 17.97 1.80
C PRO A 782 9.78 16.69 2.13
N ILE A 783 9.19 16.06 1.12
CA ILE A 783 8.64 14.70 1.21
C ILE A 783 9.69 13.69 0.74
N ASP A 784 9.50 12.40 1.02
CA ASP A 784 10.45 11.35 0.61
C ASP A 784 10.71 11.36 -0.90
N ASN A 785 9.67 11.60 -1.72
CA ASN A 785 9.79 11.72 -3.17
C ASN A 785 10.64 12.94 -3.65
N ASP A 786 10.89 13.93 -2.79
CA ASP A 786 11.76 15.07 -3.10
C ASP A 786 13.27 14.70 -2.99
N MET A 787 13.63 13.50 -2.51
CA MET A 787 15.01 13.16 -2.08
C MET A 787 16.11 13.48 -3.12
N TYR A 788 15.85 13.25 -4.41
CA TYR A 788 16.84 13.52 -5.47
C TYR A 788 16.99 15.01 -5.82
N VAL A 789 16.01 15.86 -5.46
CA VAL A 789 16.07 17.30 -5.73
C VAL A 789 16.46 18.13 -4.49
N VAL A 790 16.34 17.57 -3.29
CA VAL A 790 16.64 18.28 -2.03
C VAL A 790 18.06 18.86 -2.03
N ALA A 791 19.05 18.09 -2.51
CA ALA A 791 20.43 18.58 -2.60
C ALA A 791 20.57 19.83 -3.50
N ASP A 792 19.90 19.83 -4.65
CA ASP A 792 19.88 20.96 -5.57
C ASP A 792 19.13 22.17 -4.98
N TRP A 793 18.00 21.92 -4.30
CA TRP A 793 17.27 22.96 -3.59
C TRP A 793 18.09 23.63 -2.50
N ARG A 794 18.80 22.84 -1.68
CA ARG A 794 19.68 23.35 -0.61
C ARG A 794 20.89 24.07 -1.19
N LYS A 795 21.49 23.56 -2.27
CA LYS A 795 22.59 24.24 -2.99
C LYS A 795 22.14 25.59 -3.56
N ALA A 796 20.90 25.67 -4.03
CA ALA A 796 20.29 26.91 -4.48
C ALA A 796 19.84 27.82 -3.33
N HIS A 797 19.87 27.36 -2.07
CA HIS A 797 19.40 28.09 -0.89
C HIS A 797 17.89 28.45 -0.94
N LEU A 798 17.07 27.59 -1.55
CA LEU A 798 15.60 27.78 -1.57
C LEU A 798 14.99 27.80 -0.15
N ASP A 799 15.59 27.08 0.79
CA ASP A 799 15.25 27.03 2.21
C ASP A 799 15.68 28.29 2.99
N LYS A 800 16.43 29.20 2.36
CA LYS A 800 17.00 30.41 2.97
C LYS A 800 16.60 31.68 2.23
N LEU A 801 15.50 31.65 1.49
CA LEU A 801 14.99 32.84 0.82
C LEU A 801 14.66 33.93 1.85
N THR A 802 15.11 35.14 1.54
CA THR A 802 14.81 36.33 2.33
C THR A 802 14.17 37.38 1.46
N GLU A 803 13.26 38.15 2.05
CA GLU A 803 12.59 39.24 1.37
C GLU A 803 13.23 40.59 1.74
N ARG A 804 13.67 41.32 0.71
CA ARG A 804 14.10 42.71 0.83
C ARG A 804 13.04 43.62 0.18
N VAL A 805 12.48 44.54 0.95
CA VAL A 805 11.58 45.58 0.42
C VAL A 805 12.42 46.68 -0.24
N ASP A 806 12.20 46.89 -1.53
CA ASP A 806 12.83 47.93 -2.34
C ASP A 806 11.99 49.22 -2.37
N GLY A 807 10.67 49.10 -2.23
CA GLY A 807 9.77 50.24 -2.20
C GLY A 807 8.47 49.93 -1.45
N PHE A 808 7.92 50.95 -0.81
CA PHE A 808 6.63 50.93 -0.16
C PHE A 808 5.87 52.21 -0.48
N ARG A 809 4.61 52.06 -0.90
CA ARG A 809 3.68 53.18 -1.07
C ARG A 809 2.32 52.78 -0.55
N TRP A 810 1.54 53.76 -0.09
CA TRP A 810 0.14 53.55 0.19
C TRP A 810 -0.67 54.75 -0.29
N GLU A 811 -1.93 54.49 -0.64
CA GLU A 811 -2.88 55.48 -1.08
C GLU A 811 -4.26 55.20 -0.51
N ARG A 812 -5.05 56.27 -0.34
CA ARG A 812 -6.45 56.16 0.07
C ARG A 812 -7.32 56.08 -1.18
N LEU A 813 -8.14 55.02 -1.27
CA LEU A 813 -9.05 54.74 -2.38
C LEU A 813 -10.49 55.15 -2.00
N GLY A 814 -10.69 56.43 -1.69
CA GLY A 814 -11.97 56.95 -1.17
C GLY A 814 -12.09 56.88 0.35
N GLU A 815 -13.29 57.06 0.91
CA GLU A 815 -13.48 57.09 2.37
C GLU A 815 -13.39 55.71 3.04
N SER A 816 -13.60 54.65 2.27
CA SER A 816 -13.82 53.29 2.76
C SER A 816 -12.78 52.27 2.30
N ALA A 817 -11.69 52.70 1.66
CA ALA A 817 -10.64 51.78 1.27
C ALA A 817 -9.27 52.46 1.24
N ILE A 818 -8.23 51.66 1.45
CA ILE A 818 -6.84 52.04 1.18
C ILE A 818 -6.13 50.92 0.42
N ARG A 819 -5.06 51.26 -0.28
CA ARG A 819 -4.16 50.30 -0.92
C ARG A 819 -2.75 50.56 -0.48
N ALA A 820 -2.11 49.53 0.06
CA ALA A 820 -0.68 49.50 0.34
C ALA A 820 0.01 48.59 -0.68
N SER A 821 1.15 49.02 -1.22
CA SER A 821 1.90 48.27 -2.24
C SER A 821 3.38 48.23 -1.88
N TRP A 822 3.95 47.03 -2.00
CA TRP A 822 5.37 46.76 -1.81
C TRP A 822 5.96 46.29 -3.14
N THR A 823 7.14 46.81 -3.46
CA THR A 823 8.05 46.17 -4.41
C THR A 823 9.16 45.51 -3.61
N SER A 824 9.37 44.22 -3.79
CA SER A 824 10.37 43.45 -3.06
C SER A 824 11.22 42.59 -3.98
N ARG A 825 12.40 42.21 -3.49
CA ARG A 825 13.24 41.16 -4.06
C ARG A 825 13.30 40.02 -3.05
N ILE A 826 12.82 38.86 -3.44
CA ILE A 826 12.95 37.62 -2.68
C ILE A 826 14.10 36.83 -3.28
N ALA A 827 15.13 36.58 -2.50
CA ALA A 827 16.33 35.93 -2.99
C ALA A 827 17.08 35.23 -1.85
N PRO A 828 17.87 34.20 -2.18
CA PRO A 828 18.74 33.57 -1.21
C PRO A 828 20.00 34.41 -0.94
N PRO A 829 20.73 34.12 0.15
CA PRO A 829 22.11 34.56 0.28
C PRO A 829 23.00 33.93 -0.81
N GLU A 830 24.09 34.62 -1.14
CA GLU A 830 25.19 34.19 -2.05
C GLU A 830 24.84 34.07 -3.55
N HIS A 831 23.56 34.02 -3.93
CA HIS A 831 23.16 33.95 -5.35
C HIS A 831 22.57 35.26 -5.87
N ASP A 832 22.72 35.49 -7.18
CA ASP A 832 22.19 36.66 -7.88
C ASP A 832 20.77 36.46 -8.43
N TRP A 833 20.28 35.21 -8.45
CA TRP A 833 18.89 34.88 -8.80
C TRP A 833 17.90 35.26 -7.70
N GLY A 834 16.62 35.34 -8.04
CA GLY A 834 15.53 35.59 -7.10
C GLY A 834 14.20 35.83 -7.82
N PHE A 835 13.26 36.44 -7.12
CA PHE A 835 12.00 36.93 -7.65
C PHE A 835 11.86 38.40 -7.32
N ARG A 836 11.49 39.21 -8.32
CA ARG A 836 11.00 40.57 -8.08
C ARG A 836 9.50 40.48 -7.90
N CYS A 837 9.00 40.88 -6.74
CA CYS A 837 7.60 40.76 -6.38
C CYS A 837 6.97 42.13 -6.21
N GLU A 838 5.77 42.29 -6.77
CA GLU A 838 4.85 43.38 -6.46
C GLU A 838 3.71 42.77 -5.65
N THR A 839 3.57 43.21 -4.41
CA THR A 839 2.51 42.74 -3.51
C THR A 839 1.65 43.93 -3.13
N SER A 840 0.33 43.82 -3.25
CA SER A 840 -0.59 44.88 -2.82
C SER A 840 -1.68 44.36 -1.91
N TYR A 841 -2.00 45.15 -0.90
CA TYR A 841 -3.04 44.90 0.08
C TYR A 841 -4.07 46.02 -0.05
N THR A 842 -5.26 45.69 -0.56
CA THR A 842 -6.39 46.62 -0.59
C THR A 842 -7.29 46.31 0.60
N LEU A 843 -7.31 47.19 1.60
CA LEU A 843 -8.13 47.06 2.80
C LEU A 843 -9.38 47.92 2.65
N THR A 844 -10.53 47.38 3.01
CA THR A 844 -11.84 48.02 2.85
C THR A 844 -12.53 48.25 4.19
N GLY A 845 -13.60 49.04 4.19
CA GLY A 845 -14.42 49.36 5.37
C GLY A 845 -15.10 48.14 5.99
N SER A 846 -15.30 47.06 5.24
CA SER A 846 -15.84 45.80 5.75
C SER A 846 -14.81 44.95 6.50
N GLY A 847 -13.54 45.35 6.49
CA GLY A 847 -12.42 44.53 6.96
C GLY A 847 -11.89 43.55 5.94
N LEU A 848 -12.46 43.46 4.73
CA LEU A 848 -11.88 42.67 3.64
C LEU A 848 -10.50 43.21 3.26
N ILE A 849 -9.55 42.29 3.13
CA ILE A 849 -8.20 42.48 2.59
C ILE A 849 -8.09 41.70 1.28
N VAL A 850 -7.92 42.42 0.18
CA VAL A 850 -7.57 41.85 -1.14
C VAL A 850 -6.05 41.85 -1.26
N ILE A 851 -5.46 40.66 -1.39
CA ILE A 851 -4.02 40.50 -1.55
C ILE A 851 -3.73 40.10 -2.99
N ASP A 852 -3.08 40.99 -3.74
CA ASP A 852 -2.59 40.71 -5.09
C ASP A 852 -1.07 40.54 -5.06
N VAL A 853 -0.60 39.45 -5.67
CA VAL A 853 0.83 39.15 -5.80
C VAL A 853 1.16 38.95 -7.27
N HIS A 854 2.24 39.60 -7.72
CA HIS A 854 2.86 39.37 -9.02
C HIS A 854 4.37 39.18 -8.81
N GLY A 855 4.91 38.04 -9.22
CA GLY A 855 6.33 37.72 -9.11
C GLY A 855 6.95 37.42 -10.46
N VAL A 856 8.10 38.02 -10.74
CA VAL A 856 8.88 37.82 -11.97
C VAL A 856 10.25 37.24 -11.58
N PRO A 857 10.67 36.09 -12.15
CA PRO A 857 11.99 35.55 -11.89
C PRO A 857 13.09 36.48 -12.40
N ILE A 858 14.19 36.55 -11.66
CA ILE A 858 15.42 37.25 -12.04
C ILE A 858 16.61 36.30 -11.92
N GLY A 859 17.58 36.42 -12.82
CA GLY A 859 18.71 35.48 -12.89
C GLY A 859 18.27 34.10 -13.38
N LYS A 860 18.80 33.04 -12.76
CA LYS A 860 18.50 31.64 -13.08
C LYS A 860 18.07 30.89 -11.81
N PRO A 861 16.82 31.07 -11.34
CA PRO A 861 16.26 30.26 -10.25
C PRO A 861 16.28 28.76 -10.59
N PRO A 862 16.21 27.87 -9.59
CA PRO A 862 16.00 26.44 -9.80
C PRO A 862 14.76 26.18 -10.65
N ALA A 863 14.84 25.20 -11.54
CA ALA A 863 13.76 24.88 -12.48
C ALA A 863 12.46 24.44 -11.78
N MET A 864 12.56 23.91 -10.56
CA MET A 864 11.45 23.40 -9.78
C MET A 864 11.47 24.01 -8.38
N LEU A 865 10.30 24.48 -7.93
CA LEU A 865 10.09 25.06 -6.61
C LEU A 865 9.19 24.12 -5.78
N PRO A 866 9.39 24.02 -4.46
CA PRO A 866 8.51 23.22 -3.62
C PRO A 866 7.05 23.71 -3.60
N LYS A 867 6.86 25.04 -3.54
CA LYS A 867 5.54 25.71 -3.58
C LYS A 867 5.67 27.19 -3.92
N ILE A 868 4.54 27.84 -4.18
CA ILE A 868 4.39 29.30 -4.18
C ILE A 868 3.10 29.63 -3.43
N GLY A 869 3.19 30.40 -2.35
CA GLY A 869 2.02 30.71 -1.52
C GLY A 869 2.24 31.79 -0.48
N LEU A 870 1.27 31.93 0.41
CA LEU A 870 1.33 32.80 1.58
C LEU A 870 1.31 31.98 2.86
N GLN A 871 2.14 32.35 3.83
CA GLN A 871 2.14 31.73 5.17
C GLN A 871 1.85 32.79 6.24
N LEU A 872 1.04 32.41 7.23
CA LEU A 872 0.69 33.25 8.37
C LEU A 872 0.65 32.44 9.67
N GLU A 873 0.85 33.15 10.78
CA GLU A 873 0.76 32.60 12.14
C GLU A 873 -0.55 33.06 12.77
N LEU A 874 -1.36 32.10 13.22
CA LEU A 874 -2.61 32.36 13.93
C LEU A 874 -2.45 32.03 15.42
N PRO A 875 -3.24 32.66 16.31
CA PRO A 875 -3.33 32.24 17.71
C PRO A 875 -3.60 30.73 17.85
N GLY A 876 -2.98 30.07 18.83
CA GLY A 876 -3.09 28.62 19.04
C GLY A 876 -4.49 28.10 19.41
N ASP A 877 -5.42 29.00 19.75
CA ASP A 877 -6.83 28.72 20.04
C ASP A 877 -7.72 28.71 18.78
N ALA A 878 -7.18 29.08 17.60
CA ALA A 878 -7.87 29.04 16.31
C ALA A 878 -7.90 27.60 15.74
N GLU A 879 -8.66 26.73 16.41
CA GLU A 879 -8.61 25.28 16.20
C GLU A 879 -9.62 24.74 15.17
N HIS A 880 -10.78 25.39 15.01
CA HIS A 880 -11.87 24.85 14.20
C HIS A 880 -11.78 25.32 12.75
N VAL A 881 -11.61 24.38 11.84
CA VAL A 881 -11.47 24.64 10.40
C VAL A 881 -12.69 24.13 9.64
N GLU A 882 -13.30 25.00 8.83
CA GLU A 882 -14.28 24.60 7.82
C GLU A 882 -13.78 25.01 6.43
N TRP A 883 -14.03 24.20 5.40
CA TRP A 883 -13.69 24.59 4.03
C TRP A 883 -14.69 24.06 3.01
N TYR A 884 -14.78 24.77 1.89
CA TYR A 884 -15.48 24.33 0.69
C TYR A 884 -14.48 24.07 -0.44
N GLY A 885 -14.30 22.80 -0.79
CA GLY A 885 -13.29 22.34 -1.75
C GLY A 885 -13.22 20.82 -1.76
N ARG A 886 -12.08 20.24 -2.16
CA ARG A 886 -11.87 18.79 -2.09
C ARG A 886 -11.62 18.32 -0.65
N GLY A 887 -12.18 17.15 -0.30
CA GLY A 887 -12.00 16.55 1.01
C GLY A 887 -12.71 15.20 1.15
N PRO A 888 -12.78 14.63 2.38
CA PRO A 888 -12.27 15.23 3.63
C PRO A 888 -10.75 15.05 3.85
N TRP A 889 -10.14 14.14 3.09
CA TRP A 889 -8.73 13.76 3.21
C TRP A 889 -7.79 14.77 2.55
N GLU A 890 -6.50 14.64 2.86
CA GLU A 890 -5.49 15.42 2.15
C GLU A 890 -5.40 15.04 0.68
N ASN A 891 -4.96 16.00 -0.12
CA ASN A 891 -4.85 15.83 -1.56
C ASN A 891 -3.88 16.86 -2.15
N TYR A 892 -3.29 16.51 -3.29
CA TYR A 892 -2.27 17.26 -4.02
C TYR A 892 -2.61 17.29 -5.51
N SER A 893 -1.90 18.10 -6.30
CA SER A 893 -2.26 18.35 -7.71
C SER A 893 -2.39 17.08 -8.56
N ASP A 894 -1.56 16.07 -8.27
CA ASP A 894 -1.48 14.77 -8.95
C ASP A 894 -2.02 13.59 -8.11
N SER A 895 -2.65 13.86 -6.97
CA SER A 895 -3.32 12.88 -6.10
C SER A 895 -4.53 13.54 -5.42
N LYS A 896 -5.65 13.61 -6.14
CA LYS A 896 -6.86 14.33 -5.70
C LYS A 896 -8.19 13.80 -6.23
N GLN A 897 -8.18 12.71 -7.01
CA GLN A 897 -9.40 12.15 -7.58
C GLN A 897 -10.37 11.65 -6.51
N ALA A 898 -9.85 11.15 -5.37
CA ALA A 898 -10.65 10.72 -4.24
C ALA A 898 -11.26 11.87 -3.41
N GLY A 899 -10.78 13.10 -3.60
CA GLY A 899 -11.31 14.28 -2.92
C GLY A 899 -12.63 14.76 -3.54
N LYS A 900 -13.76 14.45 -2.91
CA LYS A 900 -15.09 14.96 -3.26
C LYS A 900 -15.16 16.47 -3.00
N PHE A 901 -15.79 17.25 -3.86
CA PHE A 901 -16.20 18.62 -3.53
C PHE A 901 -17.32 18.60 -2.52
N GLY A 902 -17.17 19.37 -1.45
CA GLY A 902 -18.13 19.47 -0.36
C GLY A 902 -17.72 20.50 0.67
N VAL A 903 -18.61 20.76 1.64
CA VAL A 903 -18.26 21.53 2.84
C VAL A 903 -17.84 20.54 3.93
N TYR A 904 -16.61 20.70 4.42
CA TYR A 904 -16.03 19.84 5.44
C TYR A 904 -15.64 20.66 6.67
N ALA A 905 -15.60 20.00 7.82
CA ALA A 905 -15.18 20.57 9.09
C ALA A 905 -14.23 19.62 9.81
N LYS A 906 -13.12 20.13 10.34
CA LYS A 906 -12.11 19.41 11.13
C LYS A 906 -11.46 20.35 12.14
N THR A 907 -10.83 19.82 13.18
CA THR A 907 -9.84 20.59 13.95
C THR A 907 -8.51 20.67 13.21
N VAL A 908 -7.63 21.60 13.60
CA VAL A 908 -6.25 21.66 13.09
C VAL A 908 -5.51 20.34 13.30
N ASP A 909 -5.74 19.67 14.44
CA ASP A 909 -5.08 18.39 14.75
C ASP A 909 -5.62 17.22 13.91
N GLU A 910 -6.88 17.28 13.48
CA GLU A 910 -7.50 16.29 12.57
C GLU A 910 -7.13 16.49 11.09
N LEU A 911 -6.54 17.64 10.74
CA LEU A 911 -6.00 17.92 9.40
C LEU A 911 -4.58 17.38 9.20
N PHE A 912 -3.87 17.10 10.29
CA PHE A 912 -2.49 16.63 10.28
C PHE A 912 -2.43 15.12 9.98
N THR A 913 -1.72 14.75 8.92
CA THR A 913 -1.44 13.34 8.61
C THR A 913 -0.17 12.89 9.30
N ARG A 914 -0.28 11.80 10.06
CA ARG A 914 0.78 11.27 10.92
C ARG A 914 1.61 10.22 10.18
N TYR A 915 2.43 10.67 9.23
CA TYR A 915 3.43 9.81 8.59
C TYR A 915 4.46 9.31 9.62
N VAL A 916 4.95 8.08 9.46
CA VAL A 916 5.99 7.50 10.34
C VAL A 916 7.24 8.39 10.34
N TYR A 917 7.71 8.76 9.14
CA TYR A 917 8.71 9.80 8.93
C TYR A 917 8.02 11.16 8.69
N PRO A 918 8.15 12.14 9.62
CA PRO A 918 7.48 13.43 9.48
C PRO A 918 7.92 14.22 8.24
N GLN A 919 6.94 14.70 7.46
CA GLN A 919 7.14 15.45 6.22
C GLN A 919 5.96 16.39 5.94
N GLU A 920 5.99 17.16 4.84
CA GLU A 920 4.83 18.00 4.46
C GLU A 920 3.57 17.14 4.36
N ASN A 921 2.48 17.66 4.94
CA ASN A 921 1.18 17.01 4.95
C ASN A 921 0.04 18.03 5.16
N GLY A 922 -1.19 17.55 4.99
CA GLY A 922 -2.41 18.25 5.34
C GLY A 922 -2.95 19.17 4.25
N ASN A 923 -2.41 19.10 3.02
CA ASN A 923 -2.85 19.97 1.92
C ASN A 923 -4.30 19.69 1.51
N ARG A 924 -5.00 20.72 1.05
CA ARG A 924 -6.35 20.64 0.45
C ARG A 924 -6.37 21.48 -0.82
N THR A 925 -6.68 20.87 -1.96
CA THR A 925 -6.69 21.55 -3.27
C THR A 925 -8.08 22.00 -3.71
N ASP A 926 -8.10 22.85 -4.74
CA ASP A 926 -9.30 23.38 -5.38
C ASP A 926 -10.27 24.06 -4.39
N VAL A 927 -9.74 24.71 -3.33
CA VAL A 927 -10.55 25.29 -2.25
C VAL A 927 -11.08 26.66 -2.68
N ARG A 928 -12.39 26.85 -2.52
CA ARG A 928 -13.08 28.13 -2.79
C ARG A 928 -12.94 29.08 -1.61
N TRP A 929 -13.18 28.56 -0.40
CA TRP A 929 -12.98 29.27 0.85
C TRP A 929 -12.63 28.30 1.97
N MET A 930 -11.90 28.79 2.96
CA MET A 930 -11.67 28.11 4.24
C MET A 930 -11.82 29.12 5.37
N SER A 931 -12.35 28.67 6.51
CA SER A 931 -12.41 29.44 7.74
C SER A 931 -11.65 28.72 8.83
N VAL A 932 -11.07 29.49 9.74
CA VAL A 932 -10.41 28.99 10.94
C VAL A 932 -10.84 29.86 12.11
N THR A 933 -11.41 29.26 13.13
CA THR A 933 -12.08 29.95 14.24
C THR A 933 -11.72 29.33 15.59
N ASP A 934 -11.91 30.11 16.64
CA ASP A 934 -11.83 29.63 18.01
C ASP A 934 -13.14 28.98 18.49
N GLY A 935 -13.15 28.55 19.76
CA GLY A 935 -14.35 27.99 20.40
C GLY A 935 -15.52 28.99 20.55
N ALA A 936 -15.31 30.28 20.32
CA ALA A 936 -16.36 31.30 20.28
C ALA A 936 -16.87 31.59 18.85
N GLY A 937 -16.29 30.95 17.84
CA GLY A 937 -16.60 31.17 16.42
C GLY A 937 -16.01 32.46 15.84
N ILE A 938 -15.01 33.07 16.49
CA ILE A 938 -14.29 34.26 16.04
C ILE A 938 -12.99 33.82 15.36
N GLY A 939 -12.72 34.31 14.16
CA GLY A 939 -11.50 33.98 13.44
C GLY A 939 -11.38 34.63 12.07
N LEU A 940 -10.87 33.87 11.10
CA LEU A 940 -10.55 34.32 9.76
C LEU A 940 -11.33 33.52 8.72
N LEU A 941 -11.75 34.17 7.64
CA LEU A 941 -12.18 33.53 6.40
C LEU A 941 -11.20 33.90 5.29
N ALA A 942 -10.64 32.90 4.63
CA ALA A 942 -9.83 33.02 3.43
C ALA A 942 -10.61 32.51 2.21
N ALA A 943 -10.53 33.22 1.09
CA ALA A 943 -11.12 32.79 -0.18
C ALA A 943 -10.15 32.95 -1.34
N GLY A 944 -10.18 31.97 -2.24
CA GLY A 944 -9.41 32.01 -3.49
C GLY A 944 -10.10 32.87 -4.54
N ALA A 945 -9.33 33.43 -5.47
CA ALA A 945 -9.85 34.18 -6.61
C ALA A 945 -9.24 33.63 -7.93
N PRO A 946 -9.70 32.46 -8.42
CA PRO A 946 -10.92 31.73 -8.02
C PRO A 946 -10.74 30.61 -6.98
N THR A 947 -9.53 30.09 -6.79
CA THR A 947 -9.24 28.97 -5.88
C THR A 947 -7.92 29.18 -5.13
N LEU A 948 -7.74 28.45 -4.03
CA LEU A 948 -6.47 28.32 -3.31
C LEU A 948 -6.24 26.87 -2.88
N GLU A 949 -5.01 26.57 -2.45
CA GLU A 949 -4.71 25.39 -1.63
C GLU A 949 -4.45 25.83 -0.18
N PHE A 950 -4.72 24.97 0.80
CA PHE A 950 -4.36 25.29 2.18
C PHE A 950 -3.90 24.08 2.99
N SER A 951 -3.08 24.36 4.00
CA SER A 951 -2.78 23.44 5.11
C SER A 951 -2.70 24.23 6.42
N ALA A 952 -3.13 23.62 7.52
CA ALA A 952 -3.07 24.22 8.85
C ALA A 952 -2.53 23.19 9.85
N ARG A 953 -1.53 23.59 10.65
CA ARG A 953 -0.84 22.68 11.60
C ARG A 953 -0.25 23.43 12.79
N ARG A 954 0.02 22.70 13.87
CA ARG A 954 0.72 23.20 15.08
C ARG A 954 2.25 23.13 14.98
N TYR A 955 2.80 22.97 13.78
CA TYR A 955 4.23 22.76 13.56
C TYR A 955 4.72 23.65 12.42
N THR A 956 5.93 24.17 12.56
CA THR A 956 6.59 24.89 11.47
C THR A 956 7.20 23.90 10.46
N ASP A 957 7.51 24.36 9.25
CA ASP A 957 8.18 23.54 8.22
C ASP A 957 9.51 22.96 8.76
N ARG A 958 10.22 23.77 9.55
CA ARG A 958 11.47 23.38 10.21
C ARG A 958 11.28 22.31 11.31
N ASP A 959 10.13 22.30 11.99
CA ASP A 959 9.85 21.28 13.00
C ASP A 959 9.67 19.91 12.34
N LEU A 960 8.93 19.87 11.22
CA LEU A 960 8.77 18.66 10.41
C LEU A 960 10.11 18.16 9.88
N GLU A 961 10.93 19.04 9.28
CA GLU A 961 12.24 18.65 8.72
C GLU A 961 13.25 18.12 9.76
N LYS A 962 13.14 18.56 11.01
CA LYS A 962 14.07 18.16 12.07
C LYS A 962 13.66 16.83 12.70
N ALA A 963 12.36 16.55 12.75
CA ALA A 963 11.83 15.35 13.33
C ALA A 963 12.17 14.14 12.45
N LYS A 964 12.67 13.08 13.06
CA LYS A 964 12.87 11.79 12.39
C LYS A 964 11.68 10.86 12.60
N HIS A 965 11.02 11.06 13.74
CA HIS A 965 9.94 10.23 14.23
C HIS A 965 8.77 11.11 14.63
N GLU A 966 7.54 10.59 14.54
CA GLU A 966 6.33 11.32 14.92
C GLU A 966 6.44 11.88 16.35
N SER A 967 6.97 11.08 17.28
CA SER A 967 7.13 11.49 18.68
C SER A 967 8.27 12.49 18.95
N ASP A 968 9.03 12.92 17.93
CA ASP A 968 9.97 14.04 18.05
C ASP A 968 9.28 15.41 17.89
N LEU A 969 8.01 15.45 17.45
CA LEU A 969 7.26 16.68 17.21
C LEU A 969 6.72 17.28 18.51
N GLU A 970 7.00 18.58 18.71
CA GLU A 970 6.48 19.38 19.82
C GLU A 970 5.52 20.46 19.28
N PRO A 971 4.23 20.44 19.66
CA PRO A 971 3.27 21.43 19.19
C PRO A 971 3.66 22.86 19.59
N ARG A 972 3.49 23.81 18.66
CA ARG A 972 3.68 25.24 18.91
C ARG A 972 2.45 25.86 19.58
N GLU A 973 2.65 27.00 20.25
CA GLU A 973 1.57 27.82 20.85
C GLU A 973 0.76 28.62 19.81
N PHE A 974 1.09 28.47 18.53
CA PHE A 974 0.44 29.11 17.39
C PHE A 974 0.14 28.08 16.29
N ILE A 975 -0.77 28.43 15.38
CA ILE A 975 -1.06 27.63 14.18
C ILE A 975 -0.30 28.22 12.99
N THR A 976 0.45 27.39 12.27
CA THR A 976 0.98 27.71 10.95
C THR A 976 -0.11 27.42 9.93
N LEU A 977 -0.61 28.48 9.27
CA LEU A 977 -1.55 28.37 8.15
C LEU A 977 -0.83 28.72 6.85
N ASN A 978 -0.93 27.83 5.86
CA ASN A 978 -0.48 28.06 4.48
C ASN A 978 -1.69 28.30 3.59
N LEU A 979 -1.64 29.32 2.75
CA LEU A 979 -2.62 29.65 1.72
C LEU A 979 -1.86 29.74 0.39
N ASP A 980 -1.84 28.64 -0.34
CA ASP A 980 -0.94 28.45 -1.46
C ASP A 980 -1.65 28.74 -2.79
N TYR A 981 -0.90 29.38 -3.70
CA TYR A 981 -1.32 29.51 -5.10
C TYR A 981 -1.23 28.14 -5.76
N ARG A 982 -0.08 27.48 -5.59
CA ARG A 982 0.20 26.12 -6.06
C ARG A 982 1.31 25.48 -5.23
N GLN A 983 1.25 24.16 -5.13
CA GLN A 983 2.29 23.33 -4.55
C GLN A 983 2.71 22.25 -5.57
N ASN A 984 3.95 21.80 -5.48
CA ASN A 984 4.46 20.72 -6.33
C ASN A 984 3.68 19.42 -6.07
N GLY A 985 3.43 18.64 -7.13
CA GLY A 985 2.85 17.30 -7.03
C GLY A 985 3.73 16.33 -6.22
N LEU A 986 3.15 15.21 -5.81
CA LEU A 986 3.82 14.19 -5.00
C LEU A 986 4.80 13.35 -5.81
N GLY A 987 4.44 12.99 -7.05
CA GLY A 987 5.17 11.98 -7.83
C GLY A 987 5.28 10.64 -7.10
N SER A 988 6.22 9.80 -7.52
CA SER A 988 6.60 8.56 -6.83
C SER A 988 8.11 8.33 -6.99
N ASN A 989 8.87 9.38 -6.71
CA ASN A 989 10.28 9.55 -7.12
C ASN A 989 11.28 9.13 -6.04
N SER A 990 10.82 8.54 -4.94
CA SER A 990 11.68 7.79 -4.01
C SER A 990 12.23 6.54 -4.68
N CYS A 991 11.39 5.81 -5.42
CA CYS A 991 11.79 4.83 -6.42
C CYS A 991 10.84 4.89 -7.62
N GLY A 992 11.24 5.58 -8.70
CA GLY A 992 10.41 5.76 -9.90
C GLY A 992 10.29 7.20 -10.37
N PRO A 993 9.22 7.58 -11.09
CA PRO A 993 9.15 8.88 -11.75
C PRO A 993 8.81 10.04 -10.81
N ALA A 994 9.45 11.19 -11.05
CA ALA A 994 8.97 12.50 -10.62
C ALA A 994 7.57 12.82 -11.15
N GLN A 995 6.92 13.77 -10.50
CA GLN A 995 5.65 14.33 -10.91
C GLN A 995 5.71 14.84 -12.36
N LEU A 996 4.63 14.62 -13.10
CA LEU A 996 4.56 15.02 -14.51
C LEU A 996 4.61 16.56 -14.66
N PRO A 997 5.06 17.09 -15.82
CA PRO A 997 5.21 18.53 -16.04
C PRO A 997 4.00 19.41 -15.67
N PRO A 998 2.73 18.99 -15.89
CA PRO A 998 1.56 19.79 -15.48
C PRO A 998 1.39 19.96 -13.96
N TYR A 999 2.05 19.12 -13.18
CA TYR A 999 2.00 19.08 -11.71
C TYR A 999 3.29 19.62 -11.07
N ALA A 1000 4.28 19.99 -11.88
CA ALA A 1000 5.49 20.62 -11.40
C ALA A 1000 5.27 22.13 -11.19
N VAL A 1001 5.74 22.67 -10.06
CA VAL A 1001 5.79 24.12 -9.86
C VAL A 1001 7.13 24.64 -10.33
N GLY A 1002 7.14 25.38 -11.43
CA GLY A 1002 8.34 25.97 -11.99
C GLY A 1002 8.64 27.37 -11.47
N SER A 1003 9.72 27.96 -11.98
CA SER A 1003 10.18 29.30 -11.64
C SER A 1003 9.68 30.39 -12.60
N GLU A 1004 8.64 30.13 -13.37
CA GLU A 1004 8.02 31.10 -14.28
C GLU A 1004 7.41 32.30 -13.56
N GLU A 1005 7.06 33.34 -14.33
CA GLU A 1005 6.31 34.48 -13.85
C GLU A 1005 4.94 34.04 -13.32
N PHE A 1006 4.58 34.48 -12.12
CA PHE A 1006 3.35 34.08 -11.44
C PHE A 1006 2.54 35.29 -10.96
N ARG A 1007 1.22 35.14 -10.97
CA ARG A 1007 0.28 36.12 -10.42
C ARG A 1007 -0.88 35.40 -9.76
N PHE A 1008 -1.22 35.80 -8.55
CA PHE A 1008 -2.35 35.23 -7.82
C PHE A 1008 -2.98 36.23 -6.87
N ARG A 1009 -4.21 35.94 -6.45
CA ARG A 1009 -4.99 36.76 -5.53
C ARG A 1009 -5.62 35.91 -4.43
N ILE A 1010 -5.54 36.40 -3.20
CA ILE A 1010 -6.17 35.81 -2.02
C ILE A 1010 -6.98 36.88 -1.29
N LEU A 1011 -8.17 36.51 -0.82
CA LEU A 1011 -9.07 37.39 -0.07
C LEU A 1011 -9.11 36.94 1.39
N LEU A 1012 -8.95 37.87 2.32
CA LEU A 1012 -9.05 37.62 3.76
C LEU A 1012 -10.07 38.54 4.41
N ALA A 1013 -10.89 38.03 5.32
CA ALA A 1013 -11.81 38.85 6.11
C ALA A 1013 -11.90 38.34 7.56
N PRO A 1014 -12.22 39.21 8.53
CA PRO A 1014 -12.64 38.77 9.85
C PRO A 1014 -13.88 37.89 9.71
N TYR A 1015 -13.93 36.81 10.48
CA TYR A 1015 -15.05 35.88 10.44
C TYR A 1015 -15.66 35.68 11.83
N LEU A 1016 -16.99 35.74 11.86
CA LEU A 1016 -17.80 35.46 13.04
C LEU A 1016 -18.89 34.47 12.65
N ALA A 1017 -18.74 33.22 13.09
CA ALA A 1017 -19.61 32.10 12.71
C ALA A 1017 -21.09 32.35 13.05
N GLY A 1018 -21.36 33.09 14.13
CA GLY A 1018 -22.72 33.45 14.54
C GLY A 1018 -23.42 34.48 13.64
N ASN A 1019 -22.66 35.27 12.87
CA ASN A 1019 -23.22 36.38 12.07
C ASN A 1019 -23.41 36.01 10.60
N HIS A 1020 -22.51 35.21 10.04
CA HIS A 1020 -22.49 34.93 8.60
C HIS A 1020 -22.17 33.47 8.29
N ALA A 1021 -22.86 32.91 7.30
CA ALA A 1021 -22.43 31.66 6.68
C ALA A 1021 -21.15 31.89 5.85
N PRO A 1022 -20.11 31.03 5.94
CA PRO A 1022 -18.82 31.26 5.27
C PRO A 1022 -18.98 31.48 3.77
N ASN A 1023 -19.83 30.66 3.11
CA ASN A 1023 -20.07 30.74 1.68
C ASN A 1023 -20.68 32.08 1.22
N ARG A 1024 -21.54 32.68 2.05
CA ARG A 1024 -22.13 33.98 1.70
C ARG A 1024 -21.11 35.10 1.87
N LEU A 1025 -20.29 35.03 2.91
CA LEU A 1025 -19.25 36.02 3.13
C LEU A 1025 -18.19 35.95 2.03
N SER A 1026 -17.74 34.76 1.61
CA SER A 1026 -16.77 34.62 0.51
C SER A 1026 -17.27 35.19 -0.82
N LEU A 1027 -18.56 35.00 -1.15
CA LEU A 1027 -19.17 35.60 -2.34
C LEU A 1027 -19.24 37.14 -2.25
N ARG A 1028 -19.56 37.69 -1.07
CA ARG A 1028 -19.50 39.15 -0.83
C ARG A 1028 -18.07 39.68 -0.96
N MET A 1029 -17.10 38.96 -0.40
CA MET A 1029 -15.68 39.31 -0.49
C MET A 1029 -15.24 39.38 -1.96
N ALA A 1030 -15.63 38.39 -2.78
CA ALA A 1030 -15.32 38.39 -4.21
C ALA A 1030 -15.98 39.55 -4.96
N ALA A 1031 -17.24 39.86 -4.64
CA ALA A 1031 -17.97 40.98 -5.23
C ALA A 1031 -17.37 42.35 -4.89
N GLU A 1032 -16.98 42.52 -3.63
CA GLU A 1032 -16.29 43.72 -3.16
C GLU A 1032 -14.89 43.85 -3.79
N ALA A 1033 -14.13 42.76 -3.85
CA ALA A 1033 -12.82 42.73 -4.51
C ALA A 1033 -12.90 43.13 -6.00
N ALA A 1034 -13.96 42.73 -6.71
CA ALA A 1034 -14.16 43.06 -8.13
C ALA A 1034 -14.22 44.57 -8.39
N GLN A 1035 -14.66 45.38 -7.41
CA GLN A 1035 -14.71 46.85 -7.53
C GLN A 1035 -13.31 47.47 -7.64
N TRP A 1036 -12.33 46.83 -7.00
CA TRP A 1036 -10.94 47.27 -6.97
C TRP A 1036 -10.09 46.72 -8.13
N THR A 1037 -10.73 45.95 -9.03
CA THR A 1037 -10.09 45.26 -10.16
C THR A 1037 -10.34 45.96 -11.51
N LYS A 1038 -11.31 46.90 -11.60
CA LYS A 1038 -11.61 47.63 -12.85
C LYS A 1038 -10.56 48.72 -13.11
N GLY A 1039 -9.41 48.32 -13.62
CA GLY A 1039 -8.33 49.24 -14.01
C GLY A 1039 -7.03 48.60 -14.53
N GLU A 1040 -6.92 47.27 -14.59
CA GLU A 1040 -5.78 46.55 -15.17
C GLU A 1040 -6.16 45.76 -16.42
#